data_AF-A0A952J4R2-F1
#
_entry.id   AF-A0A952J4R2-F1
#
_cell.length_a   1.000
_cell.length_b   1.000
_cell.length_c   1.000
_cell.angle_alpha   90.00
_cell.angle_beta   90.00
_cell.angle_gamma   90.00
#
_symmetry.space_group_name_H-M   'P 1'
#
loop_
_entity.id
_entity.type
_entity.pdbx_description
1 polymer ?
#
loop_
_entity_poly.entity_id
_entity_poly.type
_entity_poly.pdbx_seq_one_letter_code
_entity_poly.pdbx_strand_id
1 'polypeptide(L)'
;MRWIKGFLIGGIAMAALQALAQKPKPYPAVTQELASRIITAPAPNVPQSLAVVPFTATPSSPQSQAFGEYLTETIIGSIAGHPDKLKLFERTRMDAILKEHEFILTDLMKPAAALKIGQLAPIDAILSGTYTRLKSYIEVSARIIDVTSGEITMSYVGRIKMNKNMATLFAQPTAVPPVATDKEKGTVQITFNGNNPTTAKTTAEICKEKTEAFRPRLNDLSTPEKISAVVNDAMKTPFDHVCGKLHYEVMYAFTRFKLDPEAYKNFLVSTLDTIAYPYGDERAYEIVRYIANDGHIDAREWKAGFAAMSRVGNYSLSNYVSQLIGKTDAPEAEQKNRVAQYFDLTAQNKLGLPRPVSFEFAFVEMMEGLAKNQGLRQYVFETYAPRLLPDDKLKATLFSELSSMYKEETTPARKTELIGWLASFVNANEYPKAHEQLYDFAWNFKMTYNETTNATIRKEFPESDLRVLAQRCHEKFSNYALLTPYPSQKEDRINFCVRYNVAIPGVIPTVEEAEVILRGNDLTEQLRVMKLLALKDTPPLTLENTLVNLFNKKSLEDKATMNAIQTLAISVLGNLKTTNAKAIDYMIAVLPHYGNDTEAAKIALVKIGKPAVKALSARLDKTTDQEGGLQHQLITILGKIGKEAAASEKSIQRILTITRNSEVRYAAEAALQAMEN
;
A
#
# COMPACT_ATOMS: atom_id res chain seq x y z
N MET A 1 14.97 12.58 56.81
CA MET A 1 13.62 12.02 56.57
C MET A 1 13.42 11.93 55.06
N ARG A 2 13.31 10.69 54.57
CA ARG A 2 12.86 10.21 53.25
C ARG A 2 13.51 10.66 51.91
N TRP A 3 14.35 9.74 51.40
CA TRP A 3 14.50 9.19 50.03
C TRP A 3 15.33 9.91 48.95
N ILE A 4 16.50 9.29 48.71
CA ILE A 4 17.42 9.36 47.58
C ILE A 4 16.86 8.53 46.41
N LYS A 5 16.94 9.02 45.16
CA LYS A 5 16.90 8.18 43.96
C LYS A 5 18.12 8.48 43.10
N GLY A 6 19.13 7.62 43.25
CA GLY A 6 20.28 7.50 42.37
C GLY A 6 20.01 6.44 41.29
N PHE A 7 20.53 6.73 40.10
CA PHE A 7 20.59 5.89 38.92
C PHE A 7 21.06 4.46 39.20
N LEU A 8 20.37 3.48 38.61
CA LEU A 8 20.90 2.13 38.40
C LEU A 8 20.54 1.71 36.98
N ILE A 9 21.60 1.49 36.20
CA ILE A 9 21.61 0.98 34.84
C ILE A 9 20.98 -0.42 34.86
N GLY A 10 19.73 -0.52 34.42
CA GLY A 10 19.02 -1.78 34.27
C GLY A 10 19.35 -2.39 32.91
N GLY A 11 20.17 -3.44 32.92
CA GLY A 11 20.50 -4.23 31.74
C GLY A 11 19.26 -4.75 31.03
N ILE A 12 19.37 -4.81 29.70
CA ILE A 12 18.44 -5.49 28.80
C ILE A 12 18.39 -6.96 29.23
N ALA A 13 17.33 -7.33 29.94
CA ALA A 13 17.00 -8.73 30.14
C ALA A 13 16.53 -9.27 28.79
N MET A 14 17.40 -10.00 28.09
CA MET A 14 16.96 -10.99 27.12
C MET A 14 16.00 -11.92 27.87
N ALA A 15 14.70 -11.77 27.63
CA ALA A 15 13.72 -12.76 28.00
C ALA A 15 13.97 -13.98 27.11
N ALA A 16 14.87 -14.86 27.55
CA ALA A 16 14.93 -16.22 27.05
C ALA A 16 13.53 -16.81 27.24
N LEU A 17 12.83 -17.10 26.14
CA LEU A 17 11.67 -17.99 26.16
C LEU A 17 12.17 -19.34 26.69
N GLN A 18 12.11 -19.52 28.01
CA GLN A 18 12.11 -20.84 28.59
C GLN A 18 10.80 -21.48 28.16
N ALA A 19 10.88 -22.40 27.20
CA ALA A 19 9.83 -23.37 26.95
C ALA A 19 9.62 -24.16 28.25
N LEU A 20 8.70 -23.70 29.10
CA LEU A 20 8.26 -24.44 30.26
C LEU A 20 7.71 -25.77 29.76
N ALA A 21 8.46 -26.85 29.99
CA ALA A 21 8.01 -28.20 29.71
C ALA A 21 6.67 -28.43 30.44
N GLN A 22 5.56 -28.41 29.69
CA GLN A 22 4.24 -28.67 30.27
C GLN A 22 4.25 -30.06 30.90
N LYS A 23 3.93 -30.14 32.20
CA LYS A 23 3.75 -31.40 32.91
C LYS A 23 2.46 -32.08 32.42
N PRO A 24 2.45 -33.41 32.18
CA PRO A 24 1.22 -34.11 31.82
C PRO A 24 0.12 -33.95 32.88
N LYS A 25 -1.07 -33.53 32.46
CA LYS A 25 -2.25 -33.31 33.30
C LYS A 25 -3.29 -34.43 33.08
N PRO A 26 -4.24 -34.65 34.01
CA PRO A 26 -5.37 -35.55 33.77
C PRO A 26 -6.18 -35.12 32.53
N TYR A 27 -6.81 -36.09 31.84
CA TYR A 27 -7.61 -35.83 30.64
C TYR A 27 -8.66 -34.71 30.80
N PRO A 28 -9.48 -34.69 31.88
CA PRO A 28 -10.47 -33.62 32.06
C PRO A 28 -9.86 -32.22 32.18
N ALA A 29 -8.65 -32.12 32.76
CA ALA A 29 -7.99 -30.82 32.93
C ALA A 29 -7.50 -30.27 31.58
N VAL A 30 -7.04 -31.12 30.67
CA VAL A 30 -6.61 -30.72 29.33
C VAL A 30 -7.80 -30.34 28.46
N THR A 31 -8.88 -31.12 28.50
CA THR A 31 -10.08 -30.84 27.69
C THR A 31 -10.83 -29.59 28.16
N GLN A 32 -10.90 -29.35 29.47
CA GLN A 32 -11.46 -28.10 30.02
C GLN A 32 -10.62 -26.87 29.66
N GLU A 33 -9.28 -26.98 29.70
CA GLU A 33 -8.40 -25.89 29.29
C GLU A 33 -8.57 -25.57 27.80
N LEU A 34 -8.62 -26.59 26.94
CA LEU A 34 -8.89 -26.43 25.52
C LEU A 34 -10.28 -25.81 25.27
N ALA A 35 -11.33 -26.31 25.91
CA ALA A 35 -12.69 -25.77 25.79
C ALA A 35 -12.74 -24.30 26.22
N SER A 36 -12.14 -23.95 27.36
CA SER A 36 -12.05 -22.57 27.84
C SER A 36 -11.34 -21.66 26.84
N ARG A 37 -10.24 -22.13 26.23
CA ARG A 37 -9.52 -21.40 25.17
C ARG A 37 -10.35 -21.21 23.90
N ILE A 38 -11.18 -22.19 23.53
CA ILE A 38 -12.10 -22.10 22.38
C ILE A 38 -13.18 -21.05 22.66
N ILE A 39 -13.81 -21.10 23.83
CA ILE A 39 -14.92 -20.18 24.22
C ILE A 39 -14.45 -18.73 24.34
N THR A 40 -13.19 -18.52 24.76
CA THR A 40 -12.60 -17.18 24.96
C THR A 40 -11.82 -16.67 23.74
N ALA A 41 -11.75 -17.45 22.65
CA ALA A 41 -11.06 -17.03 21.45
C ALA A 41 -11.73 -15.79 20.84
N PRO A 42 -10.98 -14.75 20.42
CA PRO A 42 -11.54 -13.62 19.70
C PRO A 42 -12.18 -14.09 18.39
N ALA A 43 -13.42 -13.65 18.14
CA ALA A 43 -14.15 -13.95 16.92
C ALA A 43 -14.69 -12.66 16.29
N PRO A 44 -14.65 -12.53 14.95
CA PRO A 44 -15.21 -11.36 14.26
C PRO A 44 -16.74 -11.29 14.36
N ASN A 45 -17.41 -12.44 14.50
CA ASN A 45 -18.85 -12.56 14.67
C ASN A 45 -19.19 -13.31 15.97
N VAL A 46 -20.23 -12.89 16.69
CA VAL A 46 -20.72 -13.55 17.91
C VAL A 46 -22.25 -13.71 17.84
N PRO A 47 -22.82 -14.93 17.92
CA PRO A 47 -22.12 -16.21 18.10
C PRO A 47 -21.37 -16.65 16.82
N GLN A 48 -20.13 -17.11 16.99
CA GLN A 48 -19.30 -17.59 15.88
C GLN A 48 -19.80 -18.96 15.41
N SER A 49 -20.04 -19.12 14.12
CA SER A 49 -20.40 -20.41 13.55
C SER A 49 -19.15 -21.27 13.40
N LEU A 50 -18.98 -22.25 14.28
CA LEU A 50 -17.76 -23.06 14.40
C LEU A 50 -18.03 -24.49 13.93
N ALA A 51 -17.29 -24.93 12.91
CA ALA A 51 -17.25 -26.33 12.53
C ALA A 51 -16.15 -27.07 13.28
N VAL A 52 -16.49 -28.25 13.80
CA VAL A 52 -15.52 -29.10 14.50
C VAL A 52 -15.16 -30.30 13.62
N VAL A 53 -13.86 -30.47 13.37
CA VAL A 53 -13.31 -31.61 12.61
C VAL A 53 -12.73 -32.63 13.59
N PRO A 54 -12.86 -33.95 13.33
CA PRO A 54 -12.26 -34.97 14.17
C PRO A 54 -10.76 -34.78 14.36
N PHE A 55 -10.29 -34.92 15.60
CA PHE A 55 -8.86 -34.90 15.91
C PHE A 55 -8.16 -36.13 15.31
N THR A 56 -7.05 -35.89 14.61
CA THR A 56 -6.33 -36.95 13.88
C THR A 56 -4.95 -37.25 14.48
N ALA A 57 -4.46 -38.48 14.30
CA ALA A 57 -3.11 -38.83 14.74
C ALA A 57 -2.06 -38.11 13.88
N THR A 58 -0.96 -37.67 14.49
CA THR A 58 0.23 -37.27 13.74
C THR A 58 0.87 -38.49 13.03
N PRO A 59 1.61 -38.28 11.92
CA PRO A 59 2.23 -39.37 11.17
C PRO A 59 3.18 -40.26 12.00
N SER A 60 3.73 -39.73 13.10
CA SER A 60 4.64 -40.42 14.01
C SER A 60 3.95 -41.15 15.18
N SER A 61 2.62 -41.19 15.22
CA SER A 61 1.82 -41.79 16.29
C SER A 61 1.00 -42.99 15.78
N PRO A 62 0.79 -44.05 16.59
CA PRO A 62 -0.21 -45.07 16.29
C PRO A 62 -1.58 -44.43 16.03
N GLN A 63 -2.18 -44.75 14.88
CA GLN A 63 -3.51 -44.25 14.51
C GLN A 63 -4.57 -44.88 15.42
N SER A 64 -5.40 -44.05 16.05
CA SER A 64 -6.61 -44.48 16.76
C SER A 64 -7.78 -43.57 16.41
N GLN A 65 -8.65 -44.03 15.52
CA GLN A 65 -9.88 -43.33 15.21
C GLN A 65 -10.74 -43.15 16.47
N ALA A 66 -10.83 -44.20 17.31
CA ALA A 66 -11.60 -44.18 18.56
C ALA A 66 -11.14 -43.09 19.55
N PHE A 67 -9.83 -42.87 19.69
CA PHE A 67 -9.32 -41.79 20.55
C PHE A 67 -9.61 -40.40 19.95
N GLY A 68 -9.44 -40.24 18.64
CA GLY A 68 -9.74 -38.99 17.94
C GLY A 68 -11.20 -38.58 18.06
N GLU A 69 -12.12 -39.52 17.85
CA GLU A 69 -13.56 -39.33 18.01
C GLU A 69 -13.92 -39.02 19.47
N TYR A 70 -13.41 -39.82 20.42
CA TYR A 70 -13.65 -39.60 21.85
C TYR A 70 -13.20 -38.20 22.34
N LEU A 71 -12.04 -37.74 21.88
CA LEU A 71 -11.55 -36.38 22.15
C LEU A 71 -12.46 -35.32 21.52
N THR A 72 -12.87 -35.53 20.28
CA THR A 72 -13.73 -34.59 19.54
C THR A 72 -15.09 -34.43 20.22
N GLU A 73 -15.75 -35.54 20.58
CA GLU A 73 -17.04 -35.56 21.30
C GLU A 73 -16.93 -34.87 22.67
N THR A 74 -15.84 -35.11 23.40
CA THR A 74 -15.61 -34.46 24.69
C THR A 74 -15.49 -32.94 24.54
N ILE A 75 -14.80 -32.46 23.50
CA ILE A 75 -14.66 -31.03 23.25
C ILE A 75 -15.98 -30.41 22.79
N ILE A 76 -16.71 -31.05 21.86
CA ILE A 76 -18.04 -30.60 21.43
C ILE A 76 -18.98 -30.47 22.62
N GLY A 77 -19.08 -31.52 23.46
CA GLY A 77 -19.90 -31.48 24.66
C GLY A 77 -19.49 -30.39 25.67
N SER A 78 -18.20 -30.08 25.76
CA SER A 78 -17.68 -29.04 26.66
C SER A 78 -17.93 -27.62 26.17
N ILE A 79 -18.03 -27.40 24.85
CA ILE A 79 -18.26 -26.06 24.27
C ILE A 79 -19.72 -25.81 23.87
N ALA A 80 -20.55 -26.85 23.74
CA ALA A 80 -21.97 -26.75 23.37
C ALA A 80 -22.83 -25.95 24.37
N GLY A 81 -22.40 -25.83 25.63
CA GLY A 81 -23.09 -25.05 26.66
C GLY A 81 -23.02 -23.53 26.48
N HIS A 82 -22.42 -23.03 25.39
CA HIS A 82 -22.21 -21.60 25.13
C HIS A 82 -22.81 -21.13 23.78
N PRO A 83 -24.14 -21.28 23.57
CA PRO A 83 -24.80 -20.87 22.32
C PRO A 83 -24.77 -19.34 22.09
N ASP A 84 -24.54 -18.55 23.13
CA ASP A 84 -24.31 -17.11 23.08
C ASP A 84 -22.95 -16.74 22.48
N LYS A 85 -22.02 -17.70 22.43
CA LYS A 85 -20.66 -17.53 21.87
C LYS A 85 -20.44 -18.32 20.60
N LEU A 86 -20.99 -19.53 20.51
CA LEU A 86 -20.68 -20.49 19.46
C LEU A 86 -21.95 -21.12 18.91
N LYS A 87 -22.09 -21.11 17.59
CA LYS A 87 -23.06 -21.92 16.86
C LYS A 87 -22.33 -23.13 16.27
N LEU A 88 -22.49 -24.30 16.89
CA LEU A 88 -21.70 -25.49 16.55
C LEU A 88 -22.28 -26.24 15.36
N PHE A 89 -21.39 -26.71 14.49
CA PHE A 89 -21.73 -27.54 13.34
C PHE A 89 -20.89 -28.82 13.35
N GLU A 90 -21.58 -29.97 13.44
CA GLU A 90 -20.99 -31.30 13.26
C GLU A 90 -20.95 -31.62 11.76
N ARG A 91 -19.75 -31.62 11.16
CA ARG A 91 -19.60 -31.84 9.71
C ARG A 91 -20.18 -33.18 9.25
N THR A 92 -20.06 -34.23 10.07
CA THR A 92 -20.56 -35.59 9.78
C THR A 92 -22.08 -35.73 9.87
N ARG A 93 -22.80 -34.87 10.61
CA ARG A 93 -24.28 -34.91 10.72
C ARG A 93 -25.00 -33.93 9.79
N MET A 94 -24.32 -32.88 9.34
CA MET A 94 -24.81 -32.01 8.25
C MET A 94 -25.07 -32.82 6.97
N ASP A 95 -24.20 -33.79 6.66
CA ASP A 95 -24.34 -34.67 5.49
C ASP A 95 -25.66 -35.49 5.49
N ALA A 96 -26.23 -35.78 6.67
CA ALA A 96 -27.45 -36.57 6.83
C ALA A 96 -28.74 -35.73 6.70
N ILE A 97 -28.75 -34.50 7.23
CA ILE A 97 -29.91 -33.59 7.20
C ILE A 97 -30.12 -32.98 5.81
N LEU A 98 -29.02 -32.72 5.09
CA LEU A 98 -29.05 -32.19 3.72
C LEU A 98 -29.68 -33.17 2.71
N LYS A 99 -29.69 -34.46 3.04
CA LYS A 99 -30.25 -35.55 2.23
C LYS A 99 -31.79 -35.58 2.23
N GLU A 100 -32.45 -35.08 3.29
CA GLU A 100 -33.92 -35.02 3.38
C GLU A 100 -34.52 -33.80 2.66
N HIS A 101 -33.80 -32.67 2.65
CA HIS A 101 -34.24 -31.45 1.96
C HIS A 101 -34.09 -31.49 0.43
N GLU A 102 -33.26 -32.41 -0.09
CA GLU A 102 -33.07 -32.68 -1.52
C GLU A 102 -34.37 -33.12 -2.22
N PHE A 103 -35.35 -33.66 -1.47
CA PHE A 103 -36.62 -34.16 -1.99
C PHE A 103 -37.66 -33.06 -2.33
N ILE A 104 -37.59 -31.89 -1.67
CA ILE A 104 -38.63 -30.82 -1.74
C ILE A 104 -38.43 -29.87 -2.94
N LEU A 105 -37.22 -29.82 -3.53
CA LEU A 105 -36.85 -28.85 -4.57
C LEU A 105 -36.88 -29.41 -6.01
N THR A 106 -37.59 -30.52 -6.22
CA THR A 106 -37.56 -31.33 -7.45
C THR A 106 -38.18 -30.69 -8.69
N ASP A 107 -38.87 -29.55 -8.61
CA ASP A 107 -39.59 -28.97 -9.76
C ASP A 107 -38.81 -27.88 -10.54
N LEU A 108 -37.64 -27.44 -10.06
CA LEU A 108 -36.83 -26.41 -10.71
C LEU A 108 -35.34 -26.68 -10.44
N MET A 109 -34.65 -27.54 -11.22
CA MET A 109 -33.23 -27.43 -11.64
C MET A 109 -32.71 -28.74 -12.29
N LYS A 110 -31.92 -28.61 -13.36
CA LYS A 110 -31.29 -29.72 -14.10
C LYS A 110 -30.21 -30.47 -13.27
N PRO A 111 -29.90 -31.74 -13.60
CA PRO A 111 -29.29 -32.74 -12.67
C PRO A 111 -27.83 -32.54 -12.25
N ALA A 112 -27.10 -31.59 -12.83
CA ALA A 112 -25.70 -31.32 -12.45
C ALA A 112 -25.58 -30.37 -11.23
N ALA A 113 -26.68 -29.78 -10.77
CA ALA A 113 -26.72 -28.81 -9.68
C ALA A 113 -26.83 -29.45 -8.27
N ALA A 114 -27.23 -30.72 -8.17
CA ALA A 114 -27.41 -31.39 -6.87
C ALA A 114 -26.09 -31.73 -6.14
N LEU A 115 -24.99 -31.91 -6.88
CA LEU A 115 -23.74 -32.47 -6.34
C LEU A 115 -22.80 -31.47 -5.62
N LYS A 116 -23.20 -30.20 -5.43
CA LYS A 116 -22.38 -29.21 -4.71
C LYS A 116 -23.15 -28.26 -3.78
N ILE A 117 -24.46 -28.46 -3.59
CA ILE A 117 -25.26 -27.65 -2.64
C ILE A 117 -24.89 -27.98 -1.18
N GLY A 118 -24.22 -29.12 -0.93
CA GLY A 118 -23.73 -29.52 0.39
C GLY A 118 -22.49 -28.79 0.94
N GLN A 119 -22.00 -27.71 0.31
CA GLN A 119 -20.88 -26.91 0.82
C GLN A 119 -21.27 -25.59 1.52
N LEU A 120 -22.56 -25.30 1.69
CA LEU A 120 -23.02 -24.07 2.32
C LEU A 120 -23.66 -24.32 3.70
N ALA A 121 -22.83 -24.63 4.69
CA ALA A 121 -23.14 -24.21 6.06
C ALA A 121 -22.43 -22.87 6.30
N PRO A 122 -23.06 -21.89 6.97
CA PRO A 122 -22.47 -20.60 7.27
C PRO A 122 -21.43 -20.77 8.38
N ILE A 123 -20.28 -21.38 8.08
CA ILE A 123 -19.19 -21.65 9.04
C ILE A 123 -18.20 -20.48 8.95
N ASP A 124 -18.02 -19.76 10.05
CA ASP A 124 -17.07 -18.66 10.19
C ASP A 124 -15.64 -19.17 10.45
N ALA A 125 -15.51 -20.27 11.20
CA ALA A 125 -14.21 -20.83 11.60
C ALA A 125 -14.23 -22.36 11.71
N ILE A 126 -13.06 -22.97 11.55
CA ILE A 126 -12.86 -24.42 11.70
C ILE A 126 -11.95 -24.69 12.91
N LEU A 127 -12.44 -25.52 13.84
CA LEU A 127 -11.61 -26.15 14.85
C LEU A 127 -11.02 -27.44 14.29
N SER A 128 -9.69 -27.50 14.22
CA SER A 128 -8.94 -28.67 13.80
C SER A 128 -7.84 -28.99 14.80
N GLY A 129 -7.49 -30.27 14.93
CA GLY A 129 -6.44 -30.67 15.86
C GLY A 129 -5.84 -32.03 15.57
N THR A 130 -4.68 -32.24 16.15
CA THR A 130 -3.89 -33.46 16.03
C THR A 130 -3.49 -33.98 17.40
N TYR A 131 -3.27 -35.29 17.53
CA TYR A 131 -2.70 -35.88 18.73
C TYR A 131 -1.48 -36.75 18.41
N THR A 132 -0.55 -36.83 19.36
CA THR A 132 0.65 -37.67 19.30
C THR A 132 0.75 -38.50 20.56
N ARG A 133 0.66 -39.82 20.45
CA ARG A 133 0.83 -40.73 21.58
C ARG A 133 2.31 -40.95 21.89
N LEU A 134 2.71 -40.64 23.11
CA LEU A 134 4.04 -40.91 23.66
C LEU A 134 3.94 -41.91 24.83
N LYS A 135 5.07 -42.41 25.31
CA LYS A 135 5.14 -43.51 26.30
C LYS A 135 4.35 -43.22 27.59
N SER A 136 4.42 -41.99 28.10
CA SER A 136 3.83 -41.59 29.39
C SER A 136 2.69 -40.56 29.27
N TYR A 137 2.45 -39.99 28.08
CA TYR A 137 1.41 -39.00 27.85
C TYR A 137 1.01 -38.93 26.37
N ILE A 138 -0.10 -38.27 26.08
CA ILE A 138 -0.58 -37.94 24.74
C ILE A 138 -0.48 -36.43 24.60
N GLU A 139 0.24 -35.96 23.59
CA GLU A 139 0.25 -34.53 23.24
C GLU A 139 -0.93 -34.23 22.32
N VAL A 140 -1.67 -33.17 22.61
CA VAL A 140 -2.82 -32.70 21.83
C VAL A 140 -2.54 -31.28 21.38
N SER A 141 -2.70 -31.04 20.10
CA SER A 141 -2.58 -29.73 19.47
C SER A 141 -3.89 -29.38 18.80
N ALA A 142 -4.40 -28.17 19.02
CA ALA A 142 -5.63 -27.69 18.41
C ALA A 142 -5.45 -26.27 17.88
N ARG A 143 -6.20 -25.92 16.83
CA ARG A 143 -6.18 -24.62 16.19
C ARG A 143 -7.58 -24.23 15.75
N ILE A 144 -7.92 -22.95 15.91
CA ILE A 144 -9.06 -22.37 15.20
C ILE A 144 -8.51 -21.61 14.01
N ILE A 145 -9.09 -21.87 12.85
CA ILE A 145 -8.71 -21.26 11.58
C ILE A 145 -9.93 -20.46 11.10
N ASP A 146 -9.76 -19.17 10.89
CA ASP A 146 -10.77 -18.34 10.25
C ASP A 146 -10.93 -18.80 8.79
N VAL A 147 -12.16 -19.13 8.38
CA VAL A 147 -12.40 -19.68 7.03
C VAL A 147 -12.24 -18.62 5.94
N THR A 148 -12.40 -17.34 6.30
CA THR A 148 -12.24 -16.23 5.38
C THR A 148 -10.76 -15.92 5.18
N SER A 149 -10.02 -15.60 6.24
CA SER A 149 -8.64 -15.15 6.17
C SER A 149 -7.59 -16.27 6.14
N GLY A 150 -7.95 -17.50 6.52
CA GLY A 150 -7.00 -18.60 6.73
C GLY A 150 -6.08 -18.40 7.94
N GLU A 151 -6.29 -17.33 8.72
CA GLU A 151 -5.49 -17.02 9.89
C GLU A 151 -5.79 -17.97 11.04
N ILE A 152 -4.75 -18.34 11.79
CA ILE A 152 -4.90 -19.12 13.03
C ILE A 152 -5.23 -18.14 14.16
N THR A 153 -6.51 -18.04 14.51
CA THR A 153 -7.00 -17.11 15.55
C THR A 153 -6.80 -17.65 16.97
N MET A 154 -6.63 -18.96 17.11
CA MET A 154 -6.29 -19.61 18.37
C MET A 154 -5.40 -20.83 18.13
N SER A 155 -4.41 -21.03 19.01
CA SER A 155 -3.63 -22.27 19.07
C SER A 155 -3.56 -22.78 20.51
N TYR A 156 -3.63 -24.09 20.67
CA TYR A 156 -3.53 -24.79 21.94
C TYR A 156 -2.60 -26.00 21.82
N VAL A 157 -1.79 -26.22 22.86
CA VAL A 157 -1.02 -27.46 23.05
C VAL A 157 -1.19 -27.89 24.51
N GLY A 158 -1.54 -29.16 24.71
CA GLY A 158 -1.71 -29.78 26.02
C GLY A 158 -1.20 -31.20 26.06
N ARG A 159 -0.86 -31.68 27.27
CA ARG A 159 -0.35 -33.05 27.49
C ARG A 159 -1.25 -33.81 28.44
N ILE A 160 -1.90 -34.85 27.93
CA ILE A 160 -2.76 -35.76 28.67
C ILE A 160 -1.90 -36.88 29.26
N LYS A 161 -1.87 -37.03 30.58
CA LYS A 161 -1.20 -38.14 31.26
C LYS A 161 -1.84 -39.47 30.83
N MET A 162 -1.04 -40.40 30.36
CA MET A 162 -1.50 -41.73 29.98
C MET A 162 -2.00 -42.49 31.21
N ASN A 163 -3.20 -43.09 31.13
CA ASN A 163 -3.75 -43.96 32.16
C ASN A 163 -4.28 -45.27 31.54
N LYS A 164 -4.61 -46.26 32.39
CA LYS A 164 -5.04 -47.59 31.93
C LYS A 164 -6.29 -47.54 31.03
N ASN A 165 -7.23 -46.64 31.31
CA ASN A 165 -8.48 -46.48 30.55
C ASN A 165 -8.25 -45.78 29.21
N MET A 166 -7.28 -44.87 29.11
CA MET A 166 -6.92 -44.21 27.85
C MET A 166 -6.11 -45.14 26.96
N ALA A 167 -5.33 -46.04 27.54
CA ALA A 167 -4.55 -47.02 26.79
C ALA A 167 -5.42 -48.00 25.99
N THR A 168 -6.65 -48.30 26.45
CA THR A 168 -7.59 -49.18 25.74
C THR A 168 -8.10 -48.56 24.45
N LEU A 169 -8.19 -47.22 24.36
CA LEU A 169 -8.57 -46.51 23.14
C LEU A 169 -7.51 -46.64 22.03
N PHE A 170 -6.31 -47.15 22.32
CA PHE A 170 -5.26 -47.39 21.34
C PHE A 170 -5.00 -48.89 21.09
N ALA A 171 -5.81 -49.78 21.67
CA ALA A 171 -5.75 -51.21 21.39
C ALA A 171 -6.58 -51.52 20.14
N GLN A 172 -6.00 -52.21 19.15
CA GLN A 172 -6.77 -52.68 17.99
C GLN A 172 -7.69 -53.84 18.39
N PRO A 173 -8.87 -53.98 17.76
CA PRO A 173 -9.73 -55.14 17.98
C PRO A 173 -8.99 -56.42 17.55
N THR A 174 -8.78 -57.34 18.49
CA THR A 174 -8.40 -58.72 18.19
C THR A 174 -9.55 -59.41 17.47
N ALA A 175 -9.22 -60.03 16.34
CA ALA A 175 -10.13 -60.78 15.47
C ALA A 175 -11.01 -61.79 16.22
N VAL A 176 -12.30 -61.86 15.86
CA VAL A 176 -13.19 -63.03 16.04
C VAL A 176 -14.29 -62.99 14.94
N PRO A 177 -15.02 -64.09 14.65
CA PRO A 177 -14.83 -65.04 13.53
C PRO A 177 -16.02 -65.01 12.50
N PRO A 178 -16.04 -65.83 11.43
CA PRO A 178 -16.99 -65.66 10.33
C PRO A 178 -18.35 -66.31 10.63
N VAL A 179 -19.45 -65.65 10.26
CA VAL A 179 -20.80 -66.23 10.23
C VAL A 179 -21.45 -66.01 8.87
N ALA A 180 -21.61 -67.16 8.19
CA ALA A 180 -22.62 -67.59 7.23
C ALA A 180 -23.06 -66.68 6.06
N THR A 181 -22.73 -67.20 4.87
CA THR A 181 -23.32 -66.94 3.56
C THR A 181 -24.82 -67.27 3.50
N ASP A 182 -25.58 -66.49 2.72
CA ASP A 182 -26.63 -67.06 1.88
C ASP A 182 -26.50 -66.59 0.43
N LYS A 183 -26.72 -67.55 -0.47
CA LYS A 183 -26.45 -67.50 -1.91
C LYS A 183 -27.72 -67.17 -2.68
N GLU A 184 -27.58 -66.42 -3.78
CA GLU A 184 -28.10 -66.77 -5.12
C GLU A 184 -27.56 -65.76 -6.16
N LYS A 185 -26.60 -66.16 -7.01
CA LYS A 185 -26.75 -66.54 -8.44
C LYS A 185 -27.21 -65.37 -9.33
N GLY A 186 -26.53 -65.01 -10.43
CA GLY A 186 -25.79 -65.89 -11.34
C GLY A 186 -24.46 -65.33 -11.84
N THR A 187 -23.48 -66.23 -11.86
CA THR A 187 -22.23 -66.14 -12.60
C THR A 187 -22.41 -66.72 -14.00
N VAL A 188 -21.92 -66.00 -15.02
CA VAL A 188 -21.39 -66.63 -16.23
C VAL A 188 -19.88 -66.61 -16.08
N GLN A 189 -19.28 -67.81 -16.08
CA GLN A 189 -17.85 -68.02 -15.98
C GLN A 189 -17.14 -67.67 -17.30
N ILE A 190 -16.00 -66.99 -17.21
CA ILE A 190 -14.92 -67.18 -18.15
C ILE A 190 -13.64 -67.49 -17.36
N THR A 191 -13.10 -68.66 -17.70
CA THR A 191 -11.95 -69.34 -17.15
C THR A 191 -10.65 -68.53 -17.36
N PHE A 192 -9.84 -68.39 -16.32
CA PHE A 192 -8.49 -67.82 -16.41
C PHE A 192 -7.50 -68.90 -16.85
N ASN A 193 -6.82 -68.66 -17.97
CA ASN A 193 -5.53 -69.28 -18.27
C ASN A 193 -4.45 -68.19 -18.30
N GLY A 194 -3.45 -68.38 -17.43
CA GLY A 194 -2.13 -67.73 -17.32
C GLY A 194 -1.88 -66.34 -17.92
N ASN A 195 -1.57 -65.36 -17.07
CA ASN A 195 -0.28 -64.62 -17.06
C ASN A 195 -0.29 -63.46 -16.03
N ASN A 196 0.85 -63.30 -15.34
CA ASN A 196 1.37 -62.21 -14.49
C ASN A 196 0.43 -61.07 -14.02
N PRO A 197 0.40 -60.73 -12.71
CA PRO A 197 -0.29 -59.53 -12.24
C PRO A 197 0.55 -58.30 -12.56
N THR A 198 0.17 -57.55 -13.59
CA THR A 198 0.56 -56.14 -13.73
C THR A 198 -0.35 -55.33 -12.82
N THR A 199 0.22 -54.57 -11.90
CA THR A 199 -0.50 -53.58 -11.08
C THR A 199 -1.22 -52.60 -12.01
N ALA A 200 -2.55 -52.50 -11.89
CA ALA A 200 -3.34 -51.55 -12.68
C ALA A 200 -2.95 -50.11 -12.32
N LYS A 201 -2.57 -49.31 -13.32
CA LYS A 201 -2.21 -47.89 -13.16
C LYS A 201 -3.38 -47.08 -12.61
N THR A 202 -3.09 -46.14 -11.73
CA THR A 202 -4.07 -45.18 -11.22
C THR A 202 -4.53 -44.20 -12.32
N THR A 203 -5.72 -43.62 -12.19
CA THR A 203 -6.23 -42.61 -13.15
C THR A 203 -5.28 -41.43 -13.32
N ALA A 204 -4.60 -41.00 -12.25
CA ALA A 204 -3.62 -39.93 -12.31
C ALA A 204 -2.38 -40.31 -13.15
N GLU A 205 -1.91 -41.55 -13.07
CA GLU A 205 -0.80 -42.05 -13.88
C GLU A 205 -1.19 -42.15 -15.36
N ILE A 206 -2.41 -42.61 -15.66
CA ILE A 206 -2.95 -42.66 -17.03
C ILE A 206 -3.04 -41.24 -17.63
N CYS A 207 -3.55 -40.28 -16.86
CA CYS A 207 -3.65 -38.88 -17.29
C CYS A 207 -2.27 -38.23 -17.49
N LYS A 208 -1.29 -38.58 -16.65
CA LYS A 208 0.09 -38.11 -16.79
C LYS A 208 0.73 -38.64 -18.07
N GLU A 209 0.63 -39.94 -18.34
CA GLU A 209 1.16 -40.56 -19.56
C GLU A 209 0.50 -39.96 -20.82
N LYS A 210 -0.81 -39.71 -20.78
CA LYS A 210 -1.52 -39.04 -21.87
C LYS A 210 -0.98 -37.63 -22.12
N THR A 211 -0.71 -36.87 -21.06
CA THR A 211 -0.16 -35.51 -21.17
C THR A 211 1.27 -35.54 -21.72
N GLU A 212 2.11 -36.45 -21.23
CA GLU A 212 3.49 -36.63 -21.70
C GLU A 212 3.56 -37.06 -23.17
N ALA A 213 2.64 -37.94 -23.61
CA ALA A 213 2.52 -38.33 -25.01
C ALA A 213 2.01 -37.20 -25.92
N PHE A 214 1.24 -36.26 -25.36
CA PHE A 214 0.71 -35.12 -26.11
C PHE A 214 1.77 -34.02 -26.31
N ARG A 215 2.61 -33.78 -25.30
CA ARG A 215 3.58 -32.67 -25.24
C ARG A 215 4.45 -32.48 -26.50
N PRO A 216 5.00 -33.52 -27.16
CA PRO A 216 5.80 -33.34 -28.37
C PRO A 216 5.05 -32.64 -29.51
N ARG A 217 3.72 -32.79 -29.58
CA ARG A 217 2.88 -32.17 -30.62
C ARG A 217 2.73 -30.66 -30.44
N LEU A 218 3.03 -30.13 -29.25
CA LEU A 218 3.02 -28.70 -28.95
C LEU A 218 4.31 -27.99 -29.40
N ASN A 219 5.35 -28.73 -29.79
CA ASN A 219 6.61 -28.15 -30.24
C ASN A 219 6.58 -27.67 -31.70
N ASP A 220 5.65 -28.18 -32.51
CA ASP A 220 5.52 -27.85 -33.92
C ASP A 220 4.07 -27.52 -34.29
N LEU A 221 3.78 -26.21 -34.29
CA LEU A 221 2.49 -25.62 -34.65
C LEU A 221 2.59 -24.74 -35.90
N SER A 222 3.46 -25.13 -36.84
CA SER A 222 3.84 -24.32 -38.02
C SER A 222 2.78 -24.21 -39.12
N THR A 223 1.76 -25.08 -39.13
CA THR A 223 0.73 -25.10 -40.19
C THR A 223 -0.69 -25.14 -39.61
N PRO A 224 -1.71 -24.64 -40.35
CA PRO A 224 -3.12 -24.69 -39.92
C PRO A 224 -3.62 -26.10 -39.59
N GLU A 225 -3.13 -27.12 -40.32
CA GLU A 225 -3.50 -28.53 -40.13
C GLU A 225 -2.95 -29.05 -38.80
N LYS A 226 -1.69 -28.71 -38.47
CA LYS A 226 -1.07 -29.10 -37.20
C LYS A 226 -1.79 -28.45 -36.02
N ILE A 227 -2.12 -27.16 -36.15
CA ILE A 227 -2.90 -26.41 -35.14
C ILE A 227 -4.27 -27.07 -34.94
N SER A 228 -5.01 -27.31 -36.03
CA SER A 228 -6.33 -27.94 -35.98
C SER A 228 -6.28 -29.35 -35.38
N ALA A 229 -5.23 -30.13 -35.69
CA ALA A 229 -5.03 -31.46 -35.12
C ALA A 229 -4.75 -31.43 -33.61
N VAL A 230 -4.02 -30.44 -33.12
CA VAL A 230 -3.79 -30.21 -31.68
C VAL A 230 -5.08 -29.79 -30.99
N VAL A 231 -5.82 -28.83 -31.57
CA VAL A 231 -7.10 -28.35 -31.01
C VAL A 231 -8.11 -29.49 -30.92
N ASN A 232 -8.37 -30.19 -32.02
CA ASN A 232 -9.36 -31.28 -32.07
C ASN A 232 -9.02 -32.41 -31.10
N ASP A 233 -7.74 -32.68 -30.86
CA ASP A 233 -7.33 -33.74 -29.95
C ASP A 233 -7.33 -33.29 -28.49
N ALA A 234 -6.92 -32.04 -28.21
CA ALA A 234 -7.01 -31.46 -26.88
C ALA A 234 -8.46 -31.42 -26.37
N MET A 235 -9.41 -30.98 -27.20
CA MET A 235 -10.83 -30.88 -26.84
C MET A 235 -11.51 -32.22 -26.55
N LYS A 236 -10.91 -33.37 -26.93
CA LYS A 236 -11.41 -34.70 -26.52
C LYS A 236 -11.17 -34.97 -25.04
N THR A 237 -10.27 -34.23 -24.40
CA THR A 237 -10.02 -34.32 -22.97
C THR A 237 -10.82 -33.21 -22.29
N PRO A 238 -11.71 -33.52 -21.33
CA PRO A 238 -12.33 -32.50 -20.52
C PRO A 238 -11.28 -31.72 -19.75
N PHE A 239 -11.45 -30.41 -19.61
CA PHE A 239 -10.59 -29.61 -18.76
C PHE A 239 -11.03 -29.76 -17.30
N ASP A 240 -10.79 -30.94 -16.73
CA ASP A 240 -11.04 -31.29 -15.33
C ASP A 240 -9.77 -31.26 -14.47
N HIS A 241 -9.89 -31.56 -13.17
CA HIS A 241 -8.76 -31.55 -12.23
C HIS A 241 -7.83 -32.78 -12.34
N VAL A 242 -8.14 -33.75 -13.20
CA VAL A 242 -7.42 -35.03 -13.29
C VAL A 242 -6.59 -35.10 -14.58
N CYS A 243 -7.27 -35.15 -15.72
CA CYS A 243 -6.66 -35.23 -17.04
C CYS A 243 -6.54 -33.85 -17.71
N GLY A 244 -7.28 -32.85 -17.22
CA GLY A 244 -7.30 -31.52 -17.80
C GLY A 244 -6.00 -30.71 -17.69
N LYS A 245 -4.97 -31.20 -16.98
CA LYS A 245 -3.66 -30.52 -16.88
C LYS A 245 -3.01 -30.24 -18.22
N LEU A 246 -3.30 -31.09 -19.22
CA LEU A 246 -2.97 -30.88 -20.63
C LEU A 246 -3.31 -29.46 -21.13
N HIS A 247 -4.46 -28.90 -20.74
CA HIS A 247 -4.91 -27.61 -21.27
C HIS A 247 -4.00 -26.46 -20.87
N TYR A 248 -3.34 -26.53 -19.71
CA TYR A 248 -2.33 -25.53 -19.34
C TYR A 248 -1.14 -25.53 -20.31
N GLU A 249 -0.69 -26.71 -20.75
CA GLU A 249 0.39 -26.82 -21.75
C GLU A 249 -0.04 -26.30 -23.12
N VAL A 250 -1.29 -26.59 -23.53
CA VAL A 250 -1.87 -26.10 -24.80
C VAL A 250 -2.00 -24.58 -24.78
N MET A 251 -2.60 -24.00 -23.73
CA MET A 251 -2.72 -22.54 -23.57
C MET A 251 -1.34 -21.86 -23.56
N TYR A 252 -0.36 -22.44 -22.87
CA TYR A 252 1.01 -21.94 -22.86
C TYR A 252 1.64 -21.96 -24.26
N ALA A 253 1.50 -23.08 -25.00
CA ALA A 253 2.04 -23.20 -26.35
C ALA A 253 1.39 -22.18 -27.29
N PHE A 254 0.06 -22.08 -27.30
CA PHE A 254 -0.66 -21.11 -28.15
C PHE A 254 -0.28 -19.67 -27.81
N THR A 255 -0.15 -19.33 -26.53
CA THR A 255 0.34 -18.00 -26.10
C THR A 255 1.76 -17.74 -26.62
N ARG A 256 2.67 -18.71 -26.47
CA ARG A 256 4.07 -18.60 -26.92
C ARG A 256 4.18 -18.39 -28.44
N PHE A 257 3.36 -19.08 -29.22
CA PHE A 257 3.33 -19.00 -30.67
C PHE A 257 2.38 -17.92 -31.21
N LYS A 258 1.73 -17.14 -30.34
CA LYS A 258 0.73 -16.11 -30.69
C LYS A 258 -0.40 -16.65 -31.58
N LEU A 259 -0.89 -17.84 -31.22
CA LEU A 259 -1.97 -18.52 -31.92
C LEU A 259 -3.26 -18.36 -31.14
N ASP A 260 -4.35 -18.11 -31.86
CA ASP A 260 -5.67 -17.96 -31.27
C ASP A 260 -6.76 -18.77 -32.03
N PRO A 261 -6.81 -20.11 -31.86
CA PRO A 261 -7.77 -20.92 -32.58
C PRO A 261 -9.19 -20.77 -31.99
N GLU A 262 -10.12 -20.24 -32.78
CA GLU A 262 -11.50 -19.95 -32.32
C GLU A 262 -12.21 -21.17 -31.71
N ALA A 263 -12.06 -22.36 -32.31
CA ALA A 263 -12.66 -23.59 -31.79
C ALA A 263 -12.17 -23.91 -30.36
N TYR A 264 -10.91 -23.62 -30.06
CA TYR A 264 -10.34 -23.83 -28.74
C TYR A 264 -10.83 -22.78 -27.73
N LYS A 265 -10.89 -21.49 -28.12
CA LYS A 265 -11.52 -20.44 -27.30
C LYS A 265 -12.97 -20.80 -26.94
N ASN A 266 -13.77 -21.25 -27.90
CA ASN A 266 -15.15 -21.68 -27.67
C ASN A 266 -15.24 -22.84 -26.66
N PHE A 267 -14.32 -23.80 -26.73
CA PHE A 267 -14.21 -24.88 -25.75
C PHE A 267 -13.89 -24.35 -24.34
N LEU A 268 -12.94 -23.41 -24.22
CA LEU A 268 -12.56 -22.84 -22.93
C LEU A 268 -13.67 -21.98 -22.32
N VAL A 269 -14.34 -21.13 -23.10
CA VAL A 269 -15.50 -20.33 -22.68
C VAL A 269 -16.63 -21.24 -22.20
N SER A 270 -16.94 -22.30 -22.95
CA SER A 270 -17.95 -23.29 -22.53
C SER A 270 -17.55 -24.02 -21.25
N THR A 271 -16.25 -24.31 -21.07
CA THR A 271 -15.73 -24.90 -19.83
C THR A 271 -15.91 -23.95 -18.66
N LEU A 272 -15.58 -22.66 -18.83
CA LEU A 272 -15.71 -21.64 -17.79
C LEU A 272 -17.14 -21.53 -17.26
N ASP A 273 -18.14 -21.62 -18.14
CA ASP A 273 -19.56 -21.62 -17.76
C ASP A 273 -19.96 -22.82 -16.88
N THR A 274 -19.24 -23.94 -16.96
CA THR A 274 -19.49 -25.12 -16.10
C THR A 274 -18.87 -24.98 -14.70
N ILE A 275 -17.98 -23.99 -14.48
CA ILE A 275 -17.31 -23.81 -13.20
C ILE A 275 -18.24 -23.05 -12.25
N ALA A 276 -18.90 -23.81 -11.37
CA ALA A 276 -19.82 -23.28 -10.36
C ALA A 276 -19.12 -22.37 -9.33
N TYR A 277 -17.89 -22.70 -8.93
CA TYR A 277 -17.11 -21.97 -7.93
C TYR A 277 -15.72 -21.62 -8.50
N PRO A 278 -15.60 -20.48 -9.20
CA PRO A 278 -14.30 -19.98 -9.67
C PRO A 278 -13.31 -19.68 -8.54
N TYR A 279 -13.81 -19.41 -7.33
CA TYR A 279 -12.98 -19.25 -6.14
C TYR A 279 -12.16 -20.52 -5.85
N GLY A 280 -10.84 -20.42 -5.99
CA GLY A 280 -9.92 -21.54 -5.75
C GLY A 280 -9.85 -22.58 -6.87
N ASP A 281 -10.51 -22.35 -8.01
CA ASP A 281 -10.38 -23.19 -9.19
C ASP A 281 -9.36 -22.59 -10.16
N GLU A 282 -8.14 -23.15 -10.16
CA GLU A 282 -7.03 -22.68 -11.01
C GLU A 282 -7.42 -22.59 -12.50
N ARG A 283 -8.35 -23.43 -12.96
CA ARG A 283 -8.79 -23.45 -14.36
C ARG A 283 -9.52 -22.16 -14.72
N ALA A 284 -10.37 -21.65 -13.83
CA ALA A 284 -11.24 -20.51 -14.14
C ALA A 284 -10.43 -19.24 -14.44
N TYR A 285 -9.44 -18.95 -13.59
CA TYR A 285 -8.58 -17.78 -13.80
C TYR A 285 -7.66 -17.96 -15.01
N GLU A 286 -7.09 -19.15 -15.21
CA GLU A 286 -6.23 -19.41 -16.38
C GLU A 286 -7.00 -19.33 -17.70
N ILE A 287 -8.26 -19.77 -17.75
CA ILE A 287 -9.12 -19.57 -18.91
C ILE A 287 -9.31 -18.07 -19.17
N VAL A 288 -9.71 -17.29 -18.15
CA VAL A 288 -9.90 -15.84 -18.30
C VAL A 288 -8.61 -15.15 -18.73
N ARG A 289 -7.47 -15.53 -18.14
CA ARG A 289 -6.16 -15.00 -18.51
C ARG A 289 -5.79 -15.30 -19.95
N TYR A 290 -6.09 -16.51 -20.43
CA TYR A 290 -5.81 -16.93 -21.80
C TYR A 290 -6.70 -16.21 -22.82
N ILE A 291 -8.03 -16.20 -22.61
CA ILE A 291 -8.95 -15.54 -23.55
C ILE A 291 -8.73 -14.02 -23.60
N ALA A 292 -8.27 -13.41 -22.50
CA ALA A 292 -7.95 -11.98 -22.45
C ALA A 292 -6.55 -11.61 -22.95
N ASN A 293 -5.74 -12.60 -23.35
CA ASN A 293 -4.31 -12.38 -23.59
C ASN A 293 -4.01 -11.52 -24.82
N ASP A 294 -4.90 -11.50 -25.81
CA ASP A 294 -4.82 -10.64 -26.99
C ASP A 294 -5.30 -9.20 -26.73
N GLY A 295 -5.89 -8.94 -25.56
CA GLY A 295 -6.50 -7.67 -25.18
C GLY A 295 -7.91 -7.46 -25.75
N HIS A 296 -8.38 -8.32 -26.65
CA HIS A 296 -9.69 -8.21 -27.29
C HIS A 296 -10.67 -9.17 -26.63
N ILE A 297 -11.67 -8.62 -25.93
CA ILE A 297 -12.70 -9.43 -25.28
C ILE A 297 -14.00 -9.27 -26.07
N ASP A 298 -14.40 -10.30 -26.78
CA ASP A 298 -15.66 -10.31 -27.53
C ASP A 298 -16.89 -10.44 -26.59
N ALA A 299 -18.10 -10.36 -27.14
CA ALA A 299 -19.33 -10.45 -26.35
C ALA A 299 -19.53 -11.81 -25.66
N ARG A 300 -19.01 -12.91 -26.23
CA ARG A 300 -19.10 -14.26 -25.64
C ARG A 300 -18.12 -14.39 -24.49
N GLU A 301 -16.88 -13.96 -24.69
CA GLU A 301 -15.81 -13.94 -23.69
C GLU A 301 -16.18 -13.04 -22.52
N TRP A 302 -16.73 -11.84 -22.79
CA TRP A 302 -17.28 -10.96 -21.76
C TRP A 302 -18.37 -11.66 -20.97
N LYS A 303 -19.36 -12.27 -21.64
CA LYS A 303 -20.49 -12.92 -20.96
C LYS A 303 -20.03 -14.02 -20.00
N ALA A 304 -19.18 -14.94 -20.46
CA ALA A 304 -18.69 -16.05 -19.63
C ALA A 304 -17.70 -15.57 -18.57
N GLY A 305 -16.77 -14.69 -18.93
CA GLY A 305 -15.80 -14.09 -18.02
C GLY A 305 -16.47 -13.29 -16.90
N PHE A 306 -17.45 -12.45 -17.24
CA PHE A 306 -18.22 -11.64 -16.29
C PHE A 306 -19.07 -12.53 -15.38
N ALA A 307 -19.72 -13.57 -15.93
CA ALA A 307 -20.43 -14.56 -15.13
C ALA A 307 -19.50 -15.26 -14.14
N ALA A 308 -18.31 -15.69 -14.56
CA ALA A 308 -17.31 -16.27 -13.68
C ALA A 308 -16.86 -15.27 -12.60
N MET A 309 -16.50 -14.04 -13.00
CA MET A 309 -16.08 -12.97 -12.10
C MET A 309 -17.11 -12.69 -10.99
N SER A 310 -18.41 -12.77 -11.30
CA SER A 310 -19.48 -12.60 -10.30
C SER A 310 -19.44 -13.61 -9.13
N ARG A 311 -18.71 -14.72 -9.29
CA ARG A 311 -18.61 -15.87 -8.36
C ARG A 311 -17.19 -16.14 -7.82
N VAL A 312 -16.25 -15.22 -8.00
CA VAL A 312 -14.84 -15.39 -7.57
C VAL A 312 -14.63 -15.12 -6.07
N GLY A 313 -15.55 -14.44 -5.38
CA GLY A 313 -15.38 -14.08 -3.97
C GLY A 313 -14.27 -13.05 -3.74
N ASN A 314 -13.72 -13.01 -2.52
CA ASN A 314 -12.93 -11.87 -2.01
C ASN A 314 -11.42 -11.89 -2.35
N TYR A 315 -10.83 -13.00 -2.79
CA TYR A 315 -9.34 -13.09 -2.85
C TYR A 315 -8.73 -12.93 -4.24
N SER A 316 -9.50 -12.61 -5.28
CA SER A 316 -8.97 -12.51 -6.65
C SER A 316 -9.80 -11.65 -7.60
N LEU A 317 -10.70 -10.81 -7.09
CA LEU A 317 -11.63 -10.09 -7.96
C LEU A 317 -10.91 -9.05 -8.83
N SER A 318 -9.92 -8.35 -8.27
CA SER A 318 -9.04 -7.40 -8.96
C SER A 318 -8.31 -8.03 -10.16
N ASN A 319 -7.90 -9.29 -10.04
CA ASN A 319 -7.27 -10.03 -11.14
C ASN A 319 -8.22 -10.21 -12.32
N TYR A 320 -9.48 -10.57 -12.08
CA TYR A 320 -10.49 -10.71 -13.14
C TYR A 320 -10.85 -9.35 -13.74
N VAL A 321 -11.01 -8.31 -12.92
CA VAL A 321 -11.21 -6.93 -13.39
C VAL A 321 -10.06 -6.51 -14.30
N SER A 322 -8.82 -6.81 -13.92
CA SER A 322 -7.64 -6.46 -14.69
C SER A 322 -7.64 -7.10 -16.07
N GLN A 323 -8.01 -8.38 -16.18
CA GLN A 323 -8.05 -9.07 -17.48
C GLN A 323 -9.25 -8.65 -18.33
N LEU A 324 -10.46 -8.60 -17.75
CA LEU A 324 -11.71 -8.42 -18.50
C LEU A 324 -12.08 -6.96 -18.77
N ILE A 325 -11.46 -6.02 -18.05
CA ILE A 325 -11.73 -4.58 -18.19
C ILE A 325 -10.41 -3.82 -18.36
N GLY A 326 -9.50 -3.92 -17.39
CA GLY A 326 -8.34 -3.04 -17.28
C GLY A 326 -7.33 -3.11 -18.43
N LYS A 327 -7.05 -4.31 -18.95
CA LYS A 327 -6.06 -4.56 -20.01
C LYS A 327 -6.66 -4.63 -21.42
N THR A 328 -7.95 -4.34 -21.55
CA THR A 328 -8.64 -4.51 -22.84
C THR A 328 -8.34 -3.36 -23.80
N ASP A 329 -8.40 -3.63 -25.10
CA ASP A 329 -8.32 -2.64 -26.18
C ASP A 329 -9.70 -2.09 -26.59
N ALA A 330 -10.75 -2.51 -25.91
CA ALA A 330 -12.13 -2.11 -26.16
C ALA A 330 -12.28 -0.57 -26.11
N PRO A 331 -13.17 0.01 -26.94
CA PRO A 331 -13.44 1.45 -26.89
C PRO A 331 -13.83 1.92 -25.49
N GLU A 332 -13.43 3.14 -25.13
CA GLU A 332 -13.66 3.69 -23.78
C GLU A 332 -15.12 3.61 -23.33
N ALA A 333 -16.08 3.84 -24.23
CA ALA A 333 -17.51 3.73 -23.94
C ALA A 333 -17.92 2.30 -23.52
N GLU A 334 -17.33 1.29 -24.14
CA GLU A 334 -17.57 -0.11 -23.79
C GLU A 334 -16.94 -0.46 -22.45
N GLN A 335 -15.69 -0.03 -22.21
CA GLN A 335 -15.03 -0.22 -20.92
C GLN A 335 -15.83 0.43 -19.77
N LYS A 336 -16.34 1.64 -19.98
CA LYS A 336 -17.23 2.34 -19.02
C LYS A 336 -18.54 1.58 -18.80
N ASN A 337 -19.11 0.99 -19.84
CA ASN A 337 -20.30 0.14 -19.73
C ASN A 337 -20.02 -1.13 -18.90
N ARG A 338 -18.87 -1.78 -19.12
CA ARG A 338 -18.44 -2.95 -18.33
C ARG A 338 -18.24 -2.62 -16.84
N VAL A 339 -17.68 -1.45 -16.55
CA VAL A 339 -17.60 -0.92 -15.17
C VAL A 339 -19.00 -0.71 -14.58
N ALA A 340 -19.94 -0.16 -15.35
CA ALA A 340 -21.32 0.00 -14.89
C ALA A 340 -21.98 -1.34 -14.58
N GLN A 341 -21.87 -2.33 -15.47
CA GLN A 341 -22.38 -3.69 -15.24
C GLN A 341 -21.81 -4.31 -13.95
N TYR A 342 -20.51 -4.11 -13.69
CA TYR A 342 -19.86 -4.58 -12.46
C TYR A 342 -20.50 -3.96 -11.21
N PHE A 343 -20.63 -2.62 -11.16
CA PHE A 343 -21.25 -1.95 -10.01
C PHE A 343 -22.75 -2.19 -9.88
N ASP A 344 -23.46 -2.47 -10.98
CA ASP A 344 -24.86 -2.89 -10.96
C ASP A 344 -25.02 -4.26 -10.28
N LEU A 345 -24.11 -5.22 -10.53
CA LEU A 345 -24.12 -6.50 -9.80
C LEU A 345 -23.81 -6.31 -8.32
N THR A 346 -22.87 -5.42 -7.98
CA THR A 346 -22.58 -5.07 -6.59
C THR A 346 -23.82 -4.52 -5.89
N ALA A 347 -24.51 -3.56 -6.52
CA ALA A 347 -25.74 -2.96 -5.97
C ALA A 347 -26.87 -3.99 -5.81
N GLN A 348 -26.90 -5.04 -6.64
CA GLN A 348 -27.86 -6.13 -6.57
C GLN A 348 -27.44 -7.26 -5.62
N ASN A 349 -26.33 -7.15 -4.91
CA ASN A 349 -25.73 -8.23 -4.09
C ASN A 349 -25.49 -9.53 -4.89
N LYS A 350 -25.10 -9.40 -6.16
CA LYS A 350 -24.82 -10.52 -7.08
C LYS A 350 -23.35 -10.66 -7.46
N LEU A 351 -22.47 -9.85 -6.86
CA LEU A 351 -21.03 -9.90 -7.05
C LEU A 351 -20.36 -10.55 -5.83
N GLY A 352 -19.35 -11.40 -6.05
CA GLY A 352 -18.58 -12.05 -4.99
C GLY A 352 -19.19 -13.35 -4.46
N LEU A 353 -20.18 -13.93 -5.17
CA LEU A 353 -20.91 -15.11 -4.72
C LEU A 353 -19.98 -16.30 -4.36
N PRO A 354 -20.36 -17.15 -3.39
CA PRO A 354 -21.70 -17.27 -2.77
C PRO A 354 -22.03 -16.22 -1.70
N ARG A 355 -21.04 -15.43 -1.24
CA ARG A 355 -21.25 -14.35 -0.27
C ARG A 355 -21.02 -13.00 -0.93
N PRO A 356 -22.06 -12.17 -1.10
CA PRO A 356 -21.90 -10.87 -1.75
C PRO A 356 -20.81 -10.01 -1.10
N VAL A 357 -19.99 -9.34 -1.93
CA VAL A 357 -19.03 -8.34 -1.47
C VAL A 357 -19.72 -7.02 -1.16
N SER A 358 -19.13 -6.22 -0.26
CA SER A 358 -19.59 -4.85 -0.02
C SER A 358 -19.27 -3.94 -1.21
N PHE A 359 -19.93 -2.78 -1.25
CA PHE A 359 -19.68 -1.77 -2.27
C PHE A 359 -18.25 -1.20 -2.16
N GLU A 360 -17.78 -0.95 -0.94
CA GLU A 360 -16.42 -0.49 -0.65
C GLU A 360 -15.37 -1.49 -1.13
N PHE A 361 -15.59 -2.78 -0.87
CA PHE A 361 -14.69 -3.83 -1.30
C PHE A 361 -14.62 -3.91 -2.83
N ALA A 362 -15.80 -3.94 -3.48
CA ALA A 362 -15.87 -3.94 -4.94
C ALA A 362 -15.21 -2.71 -5.58
N PHE A 363 -15.33 -1.53 -4.95
CA PHE A 363 -14.65 -0.32 -5.41
C PHE A 363 -13.13 -0.48 -5.35
N VAL A 364 -12.57 -0.99 -4.23
CA VAL A 364 -11.12 -1.20 -4.09
C VAL A 364 -10.61 -2.22 -5.12
N GLU A 365 -11.30 -3.34 -5.27
CA GLU A 365 -10.93 -4.37 -6.26
C GLU A 365 -10.99 -3.82 -7.70
N MET A 366 -11.94 -2.94 -7.99
CA MET A 366 -12.02 -2.25 -9.27
C MET A 366 -10.81 -1.32 -9.47
N MET A 367 -10.50 -0.46 -8.49
CA MET A 367 -9.35 0.46 -8.57
C MET A 367 -8.03 -0.30 -8.75
N GLU A 368 -7.84 -1.39 -8.00
CA GLU A 368 -6.66 -2.26 -8.11
C GLU A 368 -6.57 -2.96 -9.48
N GLY A 369 -7.68 -3.53 -9.96
CA GLY A 369 -7.74 -4.19 -11.27
C GLY A 369 -7.43 -3.22 -12.42
N LEU A 370 -7.76 -1.94 -12.24
CA LEU A 370 -7.52 -0.86 -13.20
C LEU A 370 -6.16 -0.17 -13.02
N ALA A 371 -5.23 -0.68 -12.21
CA ALA A 371 -3.92 -0.07 -11.94
C ALA A 371 -3.11 0.29 -13.20
N LYS A 372 -3.37 -0.34 -14.35
CA LYS A 372 -2.71 -0.01 -15.65
C LYS A 372 -3.54 0.85 -16.59
N ASN A 373 -4.79 1.17 -16.24
CA ASN A 373 -5.71 1.98 -17.02
C ASN A 373 -6.11 3.23 -16.21
N GLN A 374 -5.29 4.28 -16.33
CA GLN A 374 -5.45 5.49 -15.54
C GLN A 374 -6.74 6.25 -15.86
N GLY A 375 -7.10 6.38 -17.14
CA GLY A 375 -8.32 7.08 -17.53
C GLY A 375 -9.57 6.44 -16.90
N LEU A 376 -9.64 5.11 -16.90
CA LEU A 376 -10.76 4.40 -16.29
C LEU A 376 -10.73 4.44 -14.76
N ARG A 377 -9.55 4.39 -14.12
CA ARG A 377 -9.42 4.63 -12.66
C ARG A 377 -9.98 5.99 -12.25
N GLN A 378 -9.61 7.05 -12.98
CA GLN A 378 -10.11 8.38 -12.70
C GLN A 378 -11.62 8.47 -12.90
N TYR A 379 -12.16 7.87 -13.96
CA TYR A 379 -13.60 7.77 -14.18
C TYR A 379 -14.33 7.03 -13.05
N VAL A 380 -13.78 5.90 -12.58
CA VAL A 380 -14.37 5.13 -11.49
C VAL A 380 -14.38 5.93 -10.20
N PHE A 381 -13.27 6.59 -9.87
CA PHE A 381 -13.19 7.43 -8.69
C PHE A 381 -14.22 8.56 -8.76
N GLU A 382 -14.26 9.31 -9.86
CA GLU A 382 -15.18 10.43 -10.06
C GLU A 382 -16.66 10.02 -9.97
N THR A 383 -17.00 8.86 -10.54
CA THR A 383 -18.40 8.41 -10.67
C THR A 383 -18.89 7.69 -9.42
N TYR A 384 -18.06 6.84 -8.80
CA TYR A 384 -18.50 5.90 -7.76
C TYR A 384 -17.98 6.22 -6.36
N ALA A 385 -16.88 6.98 -6.21
CA ALA A 385 -16.38 7.35 -4.88
C ALA A 385 -17.38 8.14 -4.01
N PRO A 386 -18.25 9.02 -4.55
CA PRO A 386 -19.25 9.72 -3.74
C PRO A 386 -20.24 8.82 -2.99
N ARG A 387 -20.36 7.54 -3.38
CA ARG A 387 -21.25 6.55 -2.75
C ARG A 387 -20.59 5.77 -1.62
N LEU A 388 -19.27 5.90 -1.44
CA LEU A 388 -18.51 5.16 -0.45
C LEU A 388 -18.85 5.63 0.97
N LEU A 389 -18.91 4.68 1.90
CA LEU A 389 -18.94 4.94 3.34
C LEU A 389 -17.63 4.45 3.96
N PRO A 390 -16.53 5.21 3.84
CA PRO A 390 -15.20 4.70 4.17
C PRO A 390 -14.96 4.67 5.68
N ASP A 391 -14.50 3.52 6.17
CA ASP A 391 -13.84 3.41 7.46
C ASP A 391 -12.42 4.04 7.40
N ASP A 392 -11.74 4.09 8.53
CA ASP A 392 -10.42 4.72 8.62
C ASP A 392 -9.36 4.03 7.76
N LYS A 393 -9.47 2.72 7.57
CA LYS A 393 -8.56 1.96 6.70
C LYS A 393 -8.79 2.33 5.24
N LEU A 394 -10.05 2.37 4.80
CA LEU A 394 -10.40 2.73 3.44
C LEU A 394 -10.05 4.19 3.14
N LYS A 395 -10.22 5.12 4.09
CA LYS A 395 -9.76 6.51 3.90
C LYS A 395 -8.26 6.58 3.59
N ALA A 396 -7.43 5.83 4.34
CA ALA A 396 -5.98 5.78 4.09
C ALA A 396 -5.65 5.17 2.71
N THR A 397 -6.41 4.16 2.27
CA THR A 397 -6.32 3.59 0.93
C THR A 397 -6.71 4.60 -0.15
N LEU A 398 -7.85 5.29 0.00
CA LEU A 398 -8.33 6.29 -0.96
C LEU A 398 -7.36 7.47 -1.12
N PHE A 399 -6.71 7.91 -0.03
CA PHE A 399 -5.64 8.91 -0.12
C PHE A 399 -4.46 8.42 -0.97
N SER A 400 -4.06 7.16 -0.77
CA SER A 400 -2.97 6.53 -1.55
C SER A 400 -3.34 6.40 -3.03
N GLU A 401 -4.59 6.03 -3.34
CA GLU A 401 -5.10 5.97 -4.71
C GLU A 401 -5.10 7.34 -5.39
N LEU A 402 -5.60 8.37 -4.72
CA LEU A 402 -5.57 9.76 -5.23
C LEU A 402 -4.13 10.24 -5.47
N SER A 403 -3.22 9.95 -4.53
CA SER A 403 -1.80 10.31 -4.64
C SER A 403 -1.12 9.61 -5.82
N SER A 404 -1.43 8.33 -6.02
CA SER A 404 -0.92 7.53 -7.14
C SER A 404 -1.44 8.04 -8.48
N MET A 405 -2.76 8.27 -8.59
CA MET A 405 -3.37 8.84 -9.80
C MET A 405 -2.79 10.21 -10.15
N TYR A 406 -2.54 11.06 -9.15
CA TYR A 406 -1.87 12.35 -9.35
C TYR A 406 -0.45 12.18 -9.90
N LYS A 407 0.35 11.30 -9.28
CA LYS A 407 1.76 11.09 -9.70
C LYS A 407 1.86 10.64 -11.16
N GLU A 408 0.99 9.70 -11.56
CA GLU A 408 0.98 9.10 -12.89
C GLU A 408 0.43 10.03 -13.98
N GLU A 409 -0.35 11.06 -13.61
CA GLU A 409 -0.96 11.97 -14.59
C GLU A 409 0.11 12.83 -15.28
N THR A 410 -0.01 12.96 -16.60
CA THR A 410 0.96 13.68 -17.43
C THR A 410 0.37 14.96 -18.02
N THR A 411 -0.95 15.07 -18.07
CA THR A 411 -1.69 16.25 -18.55
C THR A 411 -1.76 17.30 -17.43
N PRO A 412 -1.14 18.48 -17.59
CA PRO A 412 -1.09 19.47 -16.51
C PRO A 412 -2.47 19.89 -15.98
N ALA A 413 -3.45 20.11 -16.87
CA ALA A 413 -4.80 20.50 -16.46
C ALA A 413 -5.49 19.43 -15.60
N ARG A 414 -5.40 18.15 -16.00
CA ARG A 414 -5.97 17.04 -15.24
C ARG A 414 -5.22 16.79 -13.94
N LYS A 415 -3.91 16.99 -13.92
CA LYS A 415 -3.08 16.89 -12.72
C LYS A 415 -3.52 17.91 -11.64
N THR A 416 -3.73 19.17 -12.02
CA THR A 416 -4.27 20.19 -11.11
C THR A 416 -5.70 19.86 -10.64
N GLU A 417 -6.52 19.25 -11.48
CA GLU A 417 -7.85 18.78 -11.09
C GLU A 417 -7.79 17.67 -10.01
N LEU A 418 -6.88 16.70 -10.16
CA LEU A 418 -6.64 15.64 -9.18
C LEU A 418 -6.15 16.20 -7.83
N ILE A 419 -5.39 17.30 -7.82
CA ILE A 419 -5.09 18.03 -6.58
C ILE A 419 -6.35 18.61 -5.95
N GLY A 420 -7.30 19.08 -6.76
CA GLY A 420 -8.62 19.49 -6.29
C GLY A 420 -9.38 18.35 -5.60
N TRP A 421 -9.33 17.15 -6.17
CA TRP A 421 -9.93 15.95 -5.57
C TRP A 421 -9.24 15.56 -4.26
N LEU A 422 -7.90 15.52 -4.26
CA LEU A 422 -7.11 15.25 -3.06
C LEU A 422 -7.39 16.26 -1.95
N ALA A 423 -7.45 17.56 -2.28
CA ALA A 423 -7.76 18.60 -1.32
C ALA A 423 -9.15 18.45 -0.73
N SER A 424 -10.15 18.16 -1.57
CA SER A 424 -11.52 17.93 -1.13
C SER A 424 -11.61 16.72 -0.19
N PHE A 425 -10.91 15.63 -0.54
CA PHE A 425 -10.82 14.43 0.29
C PHE A 425 -10.18 14.73 1.66
N VAL A 426 -9.01 15.38 1.67
CA VAL A 426 -8.27 15.75 2.89
C VAL A 426 -9.11 16.64 3.80
N ASN A 427 -9.81 17.62 3.23
CA ASN A 427 -10.65 18.54 4.01
C ASN A 427 -11.86 17.83 4.63
N ALA A 428 -12.48 16.89 3.91
CA ALA A 428 -13.68 16.19 4.35
C ALA A 428 -13.40 15.05 5.33
N ASN A 429 -12.17 14.57 5.45
CA ASN A 429 -11.85 13.34 6.20
C ASN A 429 -10.88 13.59 7.36
N GLU A 430 -11.07 12.79 8.42
CA GLU A 430 -10.15 12.61 9.54
C GLU A 430 -10.03 11.12 9.81
N TYR A 431 -8.81 10.67 10.11
CA TYR A 431 -8.47 9.27 10.43
C TYR A 431 -7.03 9.19 10.99
N PRO A 432 -6.65 8.08 11.65
CA PRO A 432 -5.30 7.88 12.15
C PRO A 432 -4.26 8.05 11.03
N LYS A 433 -3.22 8.86 11.31
CA LYS A 433 -2.12 9.20 10.37
C LYS A 433 -2.49 10.07 9.17
N ALA A 434 -3.69 10.64 9.09
CA ALA A 434 -4.03 11.63 8.06
C ALA A 434 -3.01 12.80 7.98
N HIS A 435 -2.52 13.24 9.14
CA HIS A 435 -1.48 14.26 9.25
C HIS A 435 -0.12 13.82 8.69
N GLU A 436 0.26 12.54 8.83
CA GLU A 436 1.49 12.02 8.25
C GLU A 436 1.35 11.96 6.73
N GLN A 437 0.26 11.37 6.22
CA GLN A 437 0.04 11.23 4.78
C GLN A 437 -0.02 12.57 4.04
N LEU A 438 -0.65 13.60 4.60
CA LEU A 438 -0.71 14.92 3.98
C LEU A 438 0.68 15.56 3.85
N TYR A 439 1.49 15.51 4.91
CA TYR A 439 2.84 16.07 4.89
C TYR A 439 3.81 15.22 4.07
N ASP A 440 3.68 13.90 4.09
CA ASP A 440 4.47 12.99 3.26
C ASP A 440 4.16 13.20 1.76
N PHE A 441 2.89 13.44 1.41
CA PHE A 441 2.52 13.82 0.06
C PHE A 441 3.18 15.15 -0.35
N ALA A 442 3.09 16.18 0.50
CA ALA A 442 3.73 17.47 0.27
C ALA A 442 5.27 17.37 0.18
N TRP A 443 5.88 16.40 0.88
CA TRP A 443 7.32 16.17 0.85
C TRP A 443 7.83 15.71 -0.52
N ASN A 444 7.01 15.04 -1.34
CA ASN A 444 7.41 14.60 -2.68
C ASN A 444 7.76 15.77 -3.63
N PHE A 445 7.33 16.98 -3.31
CA PHE A 445 7.66 18.20 -4.06
C PHE A 445 9.03 18.79 -3.66
N LYS A 446 9.67 18.28 -2.61
CA LYS A 446 10.92 18.83 -2.08
C LYS A 446 12.09 18.53 -3.00
N MET A 447 12.74 19.59 -3.49
CA MET A 447 13.97 19.48 -4.28
C MET A 447 15.14 18.92 -3.45
N THR A 448 16.01 18.20 -4.12
CA THR A 448 17.24 17.59 -3.57
C THR A 448 18.49 18.31 -4.08
N TYR A 449 19.67 17.85 -3.64
CA TYR A 449 20.96 18.35 -4.15
C TYR A 449 21.30 17.81 -5.56
N ASN A 450 20.54 16.85 -6.08
CA ASN A 450 20.79 16.21 -7.37
C ASN A 450 19.84 16.78 -8.43
N GLU A 451 20.39 17.45 -9.45
CA GLU A 451 19.60 18.11 -10.48
C GLU A 451 18.85 17.15 -11.40
N THR A 452 19.38 15.95 -11.65
CA THR A 452 18.67 14.91 -12.42
C THR A 452 17.41 14.46 -11.68
N THR A 453 17.50 14.30 -10.36
CA THR A 453 16.33 13.99 -9.52
C THR A 453 15.34 15.15 -9.53
N ASN A 454 15.83 16.39 -9.45
CA ASN A 454 14.98 17.58 -9.46
C ASN A 454 14.23 17.76 -10.79
N ALA A 455 14.82 17.37 -11.93
CA ALA A 455 14.13 17.37 -13.21
C ALA A 455 12.89 16.45 -13.20
N THR A 456 13.02 15.26 -12.61
CA THR A 456 11.89 14.34 -12.42
C THR A 456 10.86 14.91 -11.45
N ILE A 457 11.30 15.46 -10.31
CA ILE A 457 10.40 16.07 -9.32
C ILE A 457 9.60 17.22 -9.94
N ARG A 458 10.23 18.12 -10.71
CA ARG A 458 9.51 19.23 -11.37
C ARG A 458 8.44 18.75 -12.35
N LYS A 459 8.62 17.58 -12.96
CA LYS A 459 7.66 16.97 -13.89
C LYS A 459 6.52 16.26 -13.14
N GLU A 460 6.85 15.46 -12.13
CA GLU A 460 5.86 14.64 -11.40
C GLU A 460 5.11 15.45 -10.34
N PHE A 461 5.79 16.39 -9.68
CA PHE A 461 5.33 17.17 -8.54
C PHE A 461 5.66 18.67 -8.74
N PRO A 462 5.00 19.36 -9.69
CA PRO A 462 5.24 20.78 -9.94
C PRO A 462 4.83 21.66 -8.74
N GLU A 463 5.65 22.65 -8.39
CA GLU A 463 5.41 23.53 -7.24
C GLU A 463 4.08 24.32 -7.34
N SER A 464 3.59 24.58 -8.56
CA SER A 464 2.29 25.23 -8.77
C SER A 464 1.14 24.46 -8.15
N ASP A 465 1.17 23.13 -8.25
CA ASP A 465 0.13 22.25 -7.71
C ASP A 465 0.22 22.17 -6.19
N LEU A 466 1.43 22.18 -5.61
CA LEU A 466 1.60 22.26 -4.16
C LEU A 466 1.05 23.57 -3.58
N ARG A 467 1.19 24.69 -4.30
CA ARG A 467 0.59 25.98 -3.89
C ARG A 467 -0.94 25.89 -3.86
N VAL A 468 -1.55 25.24 -4.84
CA VAL A 468 -3.00 24.99 -4.87
C VAL A 468 -3.43 24.11 -3.70
N LEU A 469 -2.72 23.02 -3.44
CA LEU A 469 -3.02 22.12 -2.31
C LEU A 469 -2.89 22.84 -0.97
N ALA A 470 -1.79 23.57 -0.75
CA ALA A 470 -1.54 24.31 0.48
C ALA A 470 -2.63 25.37 0.73
N GLN A 471 -3.08 26.06 -0.32
CA GLN A 471 -4.16 27.04 -0.22
C GLN A 471 -5.50 26.39 0.12
N ARG A 472 -5.86 25.30 -0.57
CA ARG A 472 -7.14 24.62 -0.36
C ARG A 472 -7.22 23.87 0.97
N CYS A 473 -6.09 23.37 1.48
CA CYS A 473 -5.99 22.61 2.72
C CYS A 473 -5.34 23.39 3.87
N HIS A 474 -5.39 24.73 3.84
CA HIS A 474 -4.66 25.57 4.80
C HIS A 474 -4.99 25.24 6.26
N GLU A 475 -6.26 25.02 6.60
CA GLU A 475 -6.67 24.63 7.96
C GLU A 475 -6.10 23.27 8.37
N LYS A 476 -6.12 22.28 7.47
CA LYS A 476 -5.59 20.94 7.73
C LYS A 476 -4.08 20.98 7.94
N PHE A 477 -3.34 21.69 7.08
CA PHE A 477 -1.91 21.90 7.28
C PHE A 477 -1.63 22.61 8.62
N SER A 478 -2.36 23.68 8.94
CA SER A 478 -2.23 24.40 10.23
C SER A 478 -2.41 23.46 11.42
N ASN A 479 -3.52 22.71 11.44
CA ASN A 479 -3.89 21.84 12.56
C ASN A 479 -2.94 20.64 12.70
N TYR A 480 -2.37 20.16 11.59
CA TYR A 480 -1.49 18.99 11.56
C TYR A 480 -0.01 19.32 11.78
N ALA A 481 0.40 20.58 11.68
CA ALA A 481 1.81 20.99 11.69
C ALA A 481 2.59 20.49 12.91
N LEU A 482 1.94 20.47 14.09
CA LEU A 482 2.56 20.09 15.36
C LEU A 482 2.31 18.62 15.75
N LEU A 483 1.49 17.89 14.98
CA LEU A 483 1.11 16.50 15.23
C LEU A 483 2.22 15.55 14.76
N THR A 484 3.36 15.58 15.46
CA THR A 484 4.44 14.62 15.29
C THR A 484 5.28 14.59 16.57
N PRO A 485 5.80 13.43 17.02
CA PRO A 485 6.69 13.38 18.17
C PRO A 485 8.11 13.89 17.84
N TYR A 486 8.47 14.01 16.56
CA TYR A 486 9.85 14.29 16.13
C TYR A 486 10.09 15.80 15.97
N PRO A 487 11.05 16.39 16.72
CA PRO A 487 11.32 17.82 16.65
C PRO A 487 11.73 18.32 15.25
N SER A 488 12.55 17.55 14.53
CA SER A 488 12.97 17.88 13.16
C SER A 488 11.79 17.96 12.19
N GLN A 489 10.84 17.03 12.30
CA GLN A 489 9.63 17.05 11.48
C GLN A 489 8.74 18.24 11.84
N LYS A 490 8.64 18.63 13.12
CA LYS A 490 7.90 19.86 13.50
C LYS A 490 8.51 21.09 12.83
N GLU A 491 9.83 21.21 12.85
CA GLU A 491 10.54 22.32 12.22
C GLU A 491 10.30 22.33 10.70
N ASP A 492 10.44 21.19 10.02
CA ASP A 492 10.16 21.07 8.58
C ASP A 492 8.71 21.45 8.24
N ARG A 493 7.73 21.02 9.04
CA ARG A 493 6.31 21.33 8.85
C ARG A 493 5.99 22.81 9.10
N ILE A 494 6.60 23.43 10.11
CA ILE A 494 6.49 24.87 10.37
C ILE A 494 7.10 25.65 9.19
N ASN A 495 8.29 25.25 8.72
CA ASN A 495 8.96 25.89 7.59
C ASN A 495 8.12 25.80 6.31
N PHE A 496 7.49 24.65 6.07
CA PHE A 496 6.50 24.47 5.01
C PHE A 496 5.36 25.47 5.15
N CYS A 497 4.73 25.54 6.33
CA CYS A 497 3.61 26.45 6.57
C CYS A 497 4.00 27.92 6.35
N VAL A 498 5.19 28.33 6.78
CA VAL A 498 5.70 29.70 6.53
C VAL A 498 5.85 29.99 5.04
N ARG A 499 6.48 29.07 4.28
CA ARG A 499 6.74 29.23 2.84
C ARG A 499 5.46 29.31 2.02
N TYR A 500 4.45 28.52 2.38
CA TYR A 500 3.16 28.47 1.68
C TYR A 500 2.07 29.34 2.34
N ASN A 501 2.46 30.24 3.25
CA ASN A 501 1.58 31.19 3.91
C ASN A 501 0.38 30.56 4.65
N VAL A 502 0.61 29.41 5.28
CA VAL A 502 -0.32 28.74 6.19
C VAL A 502 -0.03 29.22 7.62
N ALA A 503 -1.02 29.83 8.27
CA ALA A 503 -0.89 30.27 9.66
C ALA A 503 -0.84 29.06 10.60
N ILE A 504 -0.09 29.17 11.70
CA ILE A 504 -0.16 28.24 12.83
C ILE A 504 -0.31 29.11 14.09
N PRO A 505 -1.53 29.27 14.62
CA PRO A 505 -1.77 30.14 15.78
C PRO A 505 -0.84 29.82 16.96
N GLY A 506 -0.25 30.86 17.55
CA GLY A 506 0.70 30.73 18.68
C GLY A 506 2.10 30.23 18.31
N VAL A 507 2.35 29.81 17.06
CA VAL A 507 3.68 29.37 16.60
C VAL A 507 4.23 30.31 15.54
N ILE A 508 3.47 30.56 14.47
CA ILE A 508 3.82 31.53 13.43
C ILE A 508 3.14 32.85 13.82
N PRO A 509 3.91 33.91 14.15
CA PRO A 509 3.31 35.18 14.53
C PRO A 509 2.63 35.85 13.33
N THR A 510 1.57 36.60 13.62
CA THR A 510 1.01 37.61 12.71
C THR A 510 2.04 38.71 12.43
N VAL A 511 1.75 39.56 11.44
CA VAL A 511 2.66 40.66 11.09
C VAL A 511 2.78 41.65 12.26
N GLU A 512 1.67 41.90 12.94
CA GLU A 512 1.57 42.79 14.10
C GLU A 512 2.34 42.23 15.30
N GLU A 513 2.17 40.94 15.62
CA GLU A 513 2.93 40.27 16.68
C GLU A 513 4.42 40.24 16.37
N ALA A 514 4.78 39.94 15.12
CA ALA A 514 6.17 39.95 14.68
C ALA A 514 6.78 41.35 14.86
N GLU A 515 6.06 42.41 14.52
CA GLU A 515 6.53 43.78 14.73
C GLU A 515 6.78 44.09 16.22
N VAL A 516 5.84 43.72 17.10
CA VAL A 516 5.97 43.92 18.55
C VAL A 516 7.19 43.16 19.09
N ILE A 517 7.37 41.89 18.71
CA ILE A 517 8.51 41.06 19.14
C ILE A 517 9.84 41.67 18.66
N LEU A 518 9.92 42.07 17.39
CA LEU A 518 11.14 42.64 16.81
C LEU A 518 11.52 44.00 17.40
N ARG A 519 10.55 44.78 17.91
CA ARG A 519 10.81 46.03 18.64
C ARG A 519 11.15 45.83 20.12
N GLY A 520 10.83 44.67 20.69
CA GLY A 520 11.09 44.32 22.07
C GLY A 520 12.58 44.13 22.41
N ASN A 521 12.86 43.50 23.56
CA ASN A 521 14.21 43.23 24.05
C ASN A 521 14.55 41.75 24.23
N ASP A 522 13.58 40.85 24.02
CA ASP A 522 13.83 39.40 24.09
C ASP A 522 14.54 38.91 22.83
N LEU A 523 15.85 38.67 22.94
CA LEU A 523 16.67 38.28 21.80
C LEU A 523 16.35 36.87 21.30
N THR A 524 15.87 35.99 22.16
CA THR A 524 15.54 34.61 21.79
C THR A 524 14.28 34.60 20.92
N GLU A 525 13.25 35.33 21.33
CA GLU A 525 12.04 35.49 20.53
C GLU A 525 12.30 36.27 19.24
N GLN A 526 13.14 37.31 19.27
CA GLN A 526 13.57 38.01 18.06
C GLN A 526 14.25 37.08 17.06
N LEU A 527 15.19 36.26 17.51
CA LEU A 527 15.87 35.30 16.66
C LEU A 527 14.89 34.29 16.06
N ARG A 528 13.93 33.79 16.86
CA ARG A 528 12.90 32.86 16.39
C ARG A 528 12.05 33.48 15.27
N VAL A 529 11.51 34.68 15.47
CA VAL A 529 10.71 35.39 14.46
C VAL A 529 11.52 35.68 13.20
N MET A 530 12.78 36.09 13.35
CA MET A 530 13.66 36.35 12.20
C MET A 530 13.94 35.09 11.37
N LYS A 531 14.12 33.93 12.01
CA LYS A 531 14.27 32.66 11.29
C LYS A 531 13.03 32.33 10.44
N LEU A 532 11.82 32.57 10.98
CA LEU A 532 10.58 32.38 10.23
C LEU A 532 10.47 33.38 9.06
N LEU A 533 10.71 34.67 9.30
CA LEU A 533 10.64 35.69 8.25
C LEU A 533 11.61 35.41 7.09
N ALA A 534 12.81 34.89 7.39
CA ALA A 534 13.81 34.56 6.37
C ALA A 534 13.37 33.45 5.41
N LEU A 535 12.41 32.61 5.80
CA LEU A 535 11.85 31.55 4.95
C LEU A 535 10.76 32.04 4.00
N LYS A 536 10.26 33.27 4.17
CA LYS A 536 9.26 33.84 3.27
C LYS A 536 9.92 34.36 2.00
N ASP A 537 9.39 33.93 0.86
CA ASP A 537 9.79 34.45 -0.46
C ASP A 537 9.41 35.94 -0.60
N THR A 538 8.28 36.34 -0.02
CA THR A 538 7.77 37.72 -0.01
C THR A 538 7.46 38.18 1.42
N PRO A 539 8.47 38.68 2.15
CA PRO A 539 8.25 39.21 3.50
C PRO A 539 7.32 40.45 3.51
N PRO A 540 6.62 40.73 4.63
CA PRO A 540 5.74 41.91 4.72
C PRO A 540 6.52 43.24 4.65
N LEU A 541 6.13 44.12 3.71
CA LEU A 541 6.75 45.45 3.54
C LEU A 541 6.61 46.35 4.76
N THR A 542 5.55 46.19 5.55
CA THR A 542 5.31 46.95 6.78
C THR A 542 6.43 46.79 7.82
N LEU A 543 7.16 45.67 7.79
CA LEU A 543 8.26 45.40 8.72
C LEU A 543 9.59 46.06 8.31
N GLU A 544 9.71 46.62 7.10
CA GLU A 544 10.98 47.14 6.56
C GLU A 544 11.69 48.09 7.53
N ASN A 545 10.99 49.11 8.03
CA ASN A 545 11.56 50.08 8.96
C ASN A 545 11.99 49.44 10.30
N THR A 546 11.20 48.49 10.80
CA THR A 546 11.54 47.74 12.03
C THR A 546 12.81 46.92 11.81
N LEU A 547 12.96 46.26 10.66
CA LEU A 547 14.16 45.50 10.29
C LEU A 547 15.39 46.39 10.13
N VAL A 548 15.26 47.55 9.46
CA VAL A 548 16.39 48.51 9.33
C VAL A 548 16.85 49.01 10.70
N ASN A 549 15.93 49.23 11.64
CA ASN A 549 16.28 49.69 12.98
C ASN A 549 17.05 48.64 13.79
N LEU A 550 16.95 47.34 13.48
CA LEU A 550 17.73 46.29 14.15
C LEU A 550 19.24 46.45 13.94
N PHE A 551 19.69 47.07 12.85
CA PHE A 551 21.11 47.33 12.60
C PHE A 551 21.73 48.31 13.61
N ASN A 552 20.91 49.18 14.20
CA ASN A 552 21.34 50.11 15.24
C ASN A 552 21.40 49.47 16.63
N LYS A 553 20.71 48.34 16.83
CA LYS A 553 20.62 47.66 18.12
C LYS A 553 21.95 46.95 18.42
N LYS A 554 22.39 47.01 19.68
CA LYS A 554 23.58 46.31 20.20
C LYS A 554 23.19 45.58 21.48
N SER A 555 23.79 44.41 21.72
CA SER A 555 23.70 43.69 22.98
C SER A 555 25.10 43.42 23.50
N LEU A 556 25.32 43.77 24.76
CA LEU A 556 26.58 43.52 25.45
C LEU A 556 26.62 42.12 26.07
N GLU A 557 25.46 41.60 26.46
CA GLU A 557 25.31 40.30 27.14
C GLU A 557 25.27 39.13 26.15
N ASP A 558 24.60 39.31 25.01
CA ASP A 558 24.47 38.29 23.96
C ASP A 558 24.69 38.89 22.56
N LYS A 559 25.97 39.16 22.29
CA LYS A 559 26.42 39.67 21.00
C LYS A 559 26.21 38.67 19.87
N ALA A 560 26.32 37.37 20.15
CA ALA A 560 26.21 36.32 19.13
C ALA A 560 24.79 36.24 18.56
N THR A 561 23.78 36.20 19.43
CA THR A 561 22.37 36.20 19.00
C THR A 561 21.99 37.48 18.27
N MET A 562 22.46 38.65 18.73
CA MET A 562 22.23 39.91 18.00
C MET A 562 22.83 39.92 16.60
N ASN A 563 24.06 39.41 16.44
CA ASN A 563 24.69 39.32 15.14
C ASN A 563 23.92 38.36 14.22
N ALA A 564 23.40 37.25 14.75
CA ALA A 564 22.56 36.31 14.00
C ALA A 564 21.24 36.97 13.56
N ILE A 565 20.58 37.74 14.44
CA ILE A 565 19.38 38.53 14.12
C ILE A 565 19.66 39.53 12.99
N GLN A 566 20.76 40.27 13.08
CA GLN A 566 21.16 41.25 12.05
C GLN A 566 21.49 40.58 10.70
N THR A 567 22.14 39.42 10.74
CA THR A 567 22.43 38.61 9.54
C THR A 567 21.14 38.14 8.85
N LEU A 568 20.15 37.69 9.64
CA LEU A 568 18.83 37.34 9.13
C LEU A 568 18.07 38.56 8.60
N ALA A 569 18.20 39.73 9.24
CA ALA A 569 17.58 40.97 8.79
C ALA A 569 18.10 41.39 7.41
N ILE A 570 19.40 41.23 7.14
CA ILE A 570 19.97 41.41 5.80
C ILE A 570 19.26 40.49 4.79
N SER A 571 19.14 39.19 5.12
CA SER A 571 18.49 38.21 4.24
C SER A 571 17.03 38.55 3.94
N VAL A 572 16.26 38.93 4.97
CA VAL A 572 14.84 39.31 4.85
C VAL A 572 14.68 40.58 4.01
N LEU A 573 15.49 41.62 4.24
CA LEU A 573 15.47 42.85 3.45
C LEU A 573 15.90 42.61 1.99
N GLY A 574 16.78 41.64 1.76
CA GLY A 574 17.12 41.16 0.42
C GLY A 574 15.93 40.53 -0.31
N ASN A 575 15.19 39.64 0.35
CA ASN A 575 13.96 39.05 -0.20
C ASN A 575 12.87 40.09 -0.45
N LEU A 576 12.78 41.11 0.41
CA LEU A 576 11.87 42.25 0.25
C LEU A 576 12.23 43.14 -0.96
N LYS A 577 13.46 43.04 -1.47
CA LYS A 577 14.04 43.99 -2.43
C LYS A 577 13.96 45.43 -1.94
N THR A 578 14.43 45.66 -0.72
CA THR A 578 14.41 46.98 -0.06
C THR A 578 14.99 48.09 -0.94
N THR A 579 14.37 49.27 -0.87
CA THR A 579 14.90 50.50 -1.47
C THR A 579 15.49 51.44 -0.41
N ASN A 580 15.52 51.02 0.85
CA ASN A 580 15.98 51.83 1.96
C ASN A 580 17.50 52.02 1.91
N ALA A 581 17.94 53.27 1.73
CA ALA A 581 19.36 53.60 1.62
C ALA A 581 20.17 53.14 2.85
N LYS A 582 19.63 53.26 4.08
CA LYS A 582 20.34 52.84 5.29
C LYS A 582 20.61 51.33 5.31
N ALA A 583 19.66 50.53 4.83
CA ALA A 583 19.83 49.09 4.74
C ALA A 583 20.91 48.72 3.72
N ILE A 584 20.85 49.32 2.52
CA ILE A 584 21.83 49.09 1.45
C ILE A 584 23.23 49.53 1.91
N ASP A 585 23.35 50.70 2.54
CA ASP A 585 24.62 51.21 3.06
C ASP A 585 25.20 50.29 4.15
N TYR A 586 24.35 49.77 5.03
CA TYR A 586 24.76 48.79 6.04
C TYR A 586 25.29 47.50 5.41
N MET A 587 24.58 46.95 4.41
CA MET A 587 25.02 45.75 3.67
C MET A 587 26.35 45.98 2.96
N ILE A 588 26.57 47.16 2.38
CA ILE A 588 27.84 47.52 1.73
C ILE A 588 28.97 47.68 2.76
N ALA A 589 28.67 48.24 3.94
CA ALA A 589 29.64 48.49 4.99
C ALA A 589 30.21 47.20 5.60
N VAL A 590 29.48 46.08 5.58
CA VAL A 590 29.96 44.79 6.11
C VAL A 590 30.83 44.00 5.11
N LEU A 591 30.76 44.29 3.81
CA LEU A 591 31.52 43.59 2.77
C LEU A 591 33.05 43.48 2.99
N PRO A 592 33.75 44.49 3.54
CA PRO A 592 35.18 44.39 3.81
C PRO A 592 35.56 43.30 4.82
N HIS A 593 34.60 42.78 5.59
CA HIS A 593 34.81 41.76 6.60
C HIS A 593 34.58 40.34 6.04
N TYR A 594 34.97 39.33 6.81
CA TYR A 594 34.76 37.92 6.48
C TYR A 594 33.87 37.28 7.55
N GLY A 595 32.59 37.05 7.22
CA GLY A 595 31.58 36.57 8.17
C GLY A 595 30.26 36.20 7.48
N ASN A 596 29.32 35.66 8.26
CA ASN A 596 28.00 35.24 7.77
C ASN A 596 27.17 36.44 7.29
N ASP A 597 27.35 37.61 7.90
CA ASP A 597 26.75 38.88 7.52
C ASP A 597 27.25 39.36 6.15
N THR A 598 28.55 39.22 5.86
CA THR A 598 29.12 39.50 4.53
C THR A 598 28.49 38.63 3.45
N GLU A 599 28.39 37.31 3.67
CA GLU A 599 27.78 36.41 2.69
C GLU A 599 26.28 36.69 2.51
N ALA A 600 25.55 36.95 3.61
CA ALA A 600 24.16 37.38 3.53
C ALA A 600 24.02 38.70 2.76
N ALA A 601 24.91 39.67 2.96
CA ALA A 601 24.89 40.96 2.28
C ALA A 601 25.15 40.83 0.78
N LYS A 602 26.11 40.00 0.37
CA LYS A 602 26.35 39.70 -1.05
C LYS A 602 25.09 39.16 -1.73
N ILE A 603 24.44 38.16 -1.10
CA ILE A 603 23.21 37.56 -1.63
C ILE A 603 22.06 38.59 -1.67
N ALA A 604 21.88 39.35 -0.58
CA ALA A 604 20.82 40.34 -0.47
C ALA A 604 20.96 41.48 -1.49
N LEU A 605 22.17 42.03 -1.68
CA LEU A 605 22.44 43.10 -2.64
C LEU A 605 22.16 42.67 -4.08
N VAL A 606 22.49 41.42 -4.44
CA VAL A 606 22.12 40.84 -5.74
C VAL A 606 20.60 40.70 -5.88
N LYS A 607 19.90 40.19 -4.84
CA LYS A 607 18.43 40.07 -4.85
C LYS A 607 17.71 41.42 -4.95
N ILE A 608 18.24 42.46 -4.30
CA ILE A 608 17.72 43.83 -4.37
C ILE A 608 17.81 44.34 -5.81
N GLY A 609 18.94 44.13 -6.49
CA GLY A 609 19.12 44.50 -7.90
C GLY A 609 19.31 46.01 -8.10
N LYS A 610 18.61 46.59 -9.08
CA LYS A 610 18.71 48.01 -9.47
C LYS A 610 18.80 49.04 -8.32
N PRO A 611 18.03 48.96 -7.22
CA PRO A 611 18.11 49.93 -6.12
C PRO A 611 19.50 49.98 -5.43
N ALA A 612 20.26 48.89 -5.44
CA ALA A 612 21.58 48.83 -4.81
C ALA A 612 22.70 49.41 -5.69
N VAL A 613 22.52 49.45 -7.01
CA VAL A 613 23.56 49.76 -8.01
C VAL A 613 24.24 51.10 -7.74
N LYS A 614 23.47 52.17 -7.48
CA LYS A 614 24.02 53.51 -7.25
C LYS A 614 24.97 53.54 -6.05
N ALA A 615 24.58 52.90 -4.94
CA ALA A 615 25.37 52.86 -3.71
C ALA A 615 26.62 51.99 -3.89
N LEU A 616 26.50 50.86 -4.57
CA LEU A 616 27.62 49.98 -4.93
C LEU A 616 28.65 50.70 -5.80
N SER A 617 28.20 51.40 -6.85
CA SER A 617 29.07 52.20 -7.72
C SER A 617 29.81 53.27 -6.93
N ALA A 618 29.09 54.00 -6.07
CA ALA A 618 29.67 55.06 -5.27
C ALA A 618 30.70 54.54 -4.25
N ARG A 619 30.51 53.33 -3.69
CA ARG A 619 31.50 52.69 -2.83
C ARG A 619 32.71 52.22 -3.63
N LEU A 620 32.49 51.61 -4.80
CA LEU A 620 33.56 51.17 -5.70
C LEU A 620 34.43 52.35 -6.12
N ASP A 621 33.80 53.49 -6.44
CA ASP A 621 34.50 54.69 -6.86
C ASP A 621 35.44 55.26 -5.79
N LYS A 622 35.17 54.97 -4.50
CA LYS A 622 35.97 55.42 -3.36
C LYS A 622 37.03 54.40 -2.92
N THR A 623 37.12 53.24 -3.58
CA THR A 623 38.13 52.23 -3.23
C THR A 623 39.53 52.64 -3.68
N THR A 624 40.54 52.13 -2.98
CA THR A 624 41.96 52.27 -3.30
C THR A 624 42.57 50.94 -3.75
N ASP A 625 43.78 50.95 -4.31
CA ASP A 625 44.50 49.73 -4.74
C ASP A 625 44.77 48.74 -3.60
N GLN A 626 44.77 49.21 -2.35
CA GLN A 626 44.93 48.37 -1.15
C GLN A 626 43.64 47.61 -0.79
N GLU A 627 42.49 47.99 -1.37
CA GLU A 627 41.17 47.39 -1.13
C GLU A 627 40.79 46.39 -2.24
N GLY A 628 41.76 45.70 -2.84
CA GLY A 628 41.51 44.76 -3.95
C GLY A 628 40.46 43.68 -3.65
N GLY A 629 40.38 43.17 -2.42
CA GLY A 629 39.34 42.23 -2.01
C GLY A 629 37.93 42.83 -2.04
N LEU A 630 37.78 44.08 -1.57
CA LEU A 630 36.50 44.79 -1.61
C LEU A 630 36.12 45.17 -3.05
N GLN A 631 37.09 45.60 -3.87
CA GLN A 631 36.89 45.85 -5.30
C GLN A 631 36.32 44.61 -6.00
N HIS A 632 36.96 43.45 -5.79
CA HIS A 632 36.51 42.18 -6.36
C HIS A 632 35.07 41.84 -5.94
N GLN A 633 34.73 41.99 -4.65
CA GLN A 633 33.37 41.72 -4.17
C GLN A 633 32.33 42.66 -4.77
N LEU A 634 32.57 43.97 -4.77
CA LEU A 634 31.63 44.98 -5.30
C LEU A 634 31.37 44.76 -6.80
N ILE A 635 32.43 44.50 -7.57
CA ILE A 635 32.35 44.22 -9.01
C ILE A 635 31.59 42.92 -9.26
N THR A 636 31.86 41.87 -8.48
CA THR A 636 31.14 40.58 -8.60
C THR A 636 29.65 40.73 -8.32
N ILE A 637 29.26 41.53 -7.32
CA ILE A 637 27.85 41.83 -7.04
C ILE A 637 27.21 42.55 -8.23
N LEU A 638 27.84 43.61 -8.73
CA LEU A 638 27.36 44.37 -9.89
C LEU A 638 27.22 43.48 -11.13
N GLY A 639 28.19 42.60 -11.41
CA GLY A 639 28.11 41.63 -12.49
C GLY A 639 26.96 40.63 -12.33
N LYS A 640 26.69 40.15 -11.11
CA LYS A 640 25.55 39.27 -10.82
C LYS A 640 24.19 39.96 -10.92
N ILE A 641 24.12 41.28 -10.71
CA ILE A 641 22.92 42.08 -11.00
C ILE A 641 22.70 42.16 -12.52
N GLY A 642 23.77 42.05 -13.32
CA GLY A 642 23.73 41.99 -14.78
C GLY A 642 23.29 43.32 -15.40
N LYS A 643 22.47 43.26 -16.44
CA LYS A 643 22.00 44.42 -17.22
C LYS A 643 21.45 45.60 -16.39
N GLU A 644 20.81 45.34 -15.25
CA GLU A 644 20.31 46.42 -14.38
C GLU A 644 21.42 47.27 -13.75
N ALA A 645 22.66 46.76 -13.73
CA ALA A 645 23.84 47.44 -13.20
C ALA A 645 24.66 48.20 -14.26
N ALA A 646 24.18 48.32 -15.50
CA ALA A 646 24.89 49.02 -16.58
C ALA A 646 25.29 50.47 -16.25
N ALA A 647 24.58 51.14 -15.33
CA ALA A 647 24.95 52.48 -14.86
C ALA A 647 26.33 52.53 -14.15
N SER A 648 26.86 51.38 -13.71
CA SER A 648 28.16 51.25 -13.05
C SER A 648 29.31 50.92 -14.00
N GLU A 649 29.06 50.75 -15.30
CA GLU A 649 30.06 50.37 -16.31
C GLU A 649 31.29 51.29 -16.27
N LYS A 650 31.08 52.61 -16.22
CA LYS A 650 32.17 53.58 -16.13
C LYS A 650 33.05 53.40 -14.90
N SER A 651 32.44 53.11 -13.74
CA SER A 651 33.16 52.86 -12.50
C SER A 651 34.00 51.58 -12.60
N ILE A 652 33.44 50.52 -13.20
CA ILE A 652 34.15 49.24 -13.42
C ILE A 652 35.31 49.41 -14.40
N GLN A 653 35.08 50.09 -15.53
CA GLN A 653 36.11 50.37 -16.54
C GLN A 653 37.28 51.16 -15.95
N ARG A 654 36.99 52.15 -15.10
CA ARG A 654 38.02 52.89 -14.37
C ARG A 654 38.89 51.95 -13.52
N ILE A 655 38.28 51.07 -12.72
CA ILE A 655 39.03 50.09 -11.92
C ILE A 655 39.85 49.15 -12.81
N LEU A 656 39.27 48.66 -13.91
CA LEU A 656 39.96 47.78 -14.86
C LEU A 656 41.23 48.40 -15.43
N THR A 657 41.21 49.71 -15.71
CA THR A 657 42.39 50.44 -16.23
C THR A 657 43.51 50.64 -15.21
N ILE A 658 43.19 50.76 -13.92
CA ILE A 658 44.16 51.10 -12.87
C ILE A 658 44.63 49.89 -12.06
N THR A 659 43.81 48.83 -11.97
CA THR A 659 44.07 47.71 -11.07
C THR A 659 45.28 46.88 -11.50
N ARG A 660 46.11 46.48 -10.54
CA ARG A 660 47.19 45.50 -10.76
C ARG A 660 46.82 44.08 -10.34
N ASN A 661 45.65 43.90 -9.73
CA ASN A 661 45.18 42.62 -9.22
C ASN A 661 44.49 41.81 -10.33
N SER A 662 44.98 40.61 -10.62
CA SER A 662 44.44 39.72 -11.66
C SER A 662 43.00 39.28 -11.39
N GLU A 663 42.65 39.00 -10.14
CA GLU A 663 41.29 38.57 -9.73
C GLU A 663 40.28 39.72 -9.89
N VAL A 664 40.70 40.95 -9.62
CA VAL A 664 39.85 42.14 -9.83
C VAL A 664 39.65 42.40 -11.32
N ARG A 665 40.70 42.25 -12.13
CA ARG A 665 40.63 42.37 -13.59
C ARG A 665 39.65 41.35 -14.19
N TYR A 666 39.81 40.08 -13.83
CA TYR A 666 38.91 39.01 -14.30
C TYR A 666 37.46 39.27 -13.90
N ALA A 667 37.20 39.64 -12.65
CA ALA A 667 35.84 39.96 -12.20
C ALA A 667 35.25 41.17 -12.95
N ALA A 668 36.05 42.19 -13.25
CA ALA A 668 35.63 43.36 -14.00
C ALA A 668 35.24 43.02 -15.44
N GLU A 669 36.06 42.24 -16.14
CA GLU A 669 35.76 41.77 -17.51
C GLU A 669 34.49 40.92 -17.54
N ALA A 670 34.35 39.96 -16.62
CA ALA A 670 33.16 39.13 -16.51
C ALA A 670 31.90 39.95 -16.17
N ALA A 671 32.01 40.95 -15.30
CA ALA A 671 30.90 41.83 -14.93
C ALA A 671 30.44 42.69 -16.12
N LEU A 672 31.37 43.27 -16.88
CA LEU A 672 31.05 44.05 -18.08
C LEU A 672 30.32 43.19 -19.12
N GLN A 673 30.81 41.97 -19.36
CA GLN A 673 30.15 41.01 -20.26
C GLN A 673 28.72 40.65 -19.79
N ALA A 674 28.52 40.48 -18.48
CA ALA A 674 27.20 40.20 -17.91
C ALA A 674 26.22 41.40 -17.95
N MET A 675 26.72 42.62 -18.19
CA MET A 675 25.89 43.82 -18.37
C MET A 675 25.46 44.04 -19.83
N GLU A 676 26.24 43.52 -20.79
CA GLU A 676 25.96 43.58 -22.23
C GLU A 676 24.92 42.54 -22.68
N ASN A 677 24.93 41.36 -22.05
CA ASN A 677 23.95 40.28 -22.27
C ASN A 677 22.71 40.47 -21.39
#